data_AF-A0A163EXQ9-F1
#
_entry.id   AF-A0A163EXQ9-F1
#
_cell.length_a   1.000
_cell.length_b   1.000
_cell.length_c   1.000
_cell.angle_alpha   90.00
_cell.angle_beta   90.00
_cell.angle_gamma   90.00
#
_symmetry.space_group_name_H-M   'P 1'
#
loop_
_entity.id
_entity.type
_entity.pdbx_description
1 polymer ?
#
loop_
_entity_poly.entity_id
_entity_poly.type
_entity_poly.pdbx_seq_one_letter_code
_entity_poly.pdbx_strand_id
1 'polypeptide(L)'
;MGRSSIHLILYFFLHFLSASAFVPEHLISDFPSKNSRGLRTIASNVAAGAWISYKETHICETTPGVRAFSGYIHLLSYLLDDFGGAAEYNASMFFWFFESRNDARNAPLSLYLGGGPGTTSLMGATSENGPCYINSDSNSTRLNPWSWNNNVSMLYIDQPVKVGFSYDSLVPSVLDLLTGNVTQAQGTEESNSISVIGILPNQEPSSAANTTTNAARVLWKFTQIWLQEFPEHKSSNDRISIWGNSYGGHWVPGAMAHFQAQNDKIPHNGTLDGVHARHLHLDTLGLTNGCVDAKIEGSYYPQYAFNNTYGLQTISEDVYRGALTNLTKEGGCYDLIERCRSLAIFELGQYGTNHTVNEACATATLYCFQYVQGAFTANSKRNPFDISRGSKSPLLIDYIIGYMNQDWVQKELGVPLNFSISSNVITQTYLGVTGDLVRVSIDKMNRVANSDIKIALIFGDRDYRCNWLGGEAVSLSLSYPAAPLFHDAGYQSILPVSNATSPVPSGSGSGLVRQHGSVSFSRVFNAGHAVGAYQPETVFHIFDRVMFDRDVATGNLSTAGSSNYSSKGSASSFDVKNQLPIDEGEPRCYTWDALNTSKKEHVARWAECENLFPHIQRLKTVYPTLTPSPDSNEDFEFARLLIDSAWYQHERGNSMEATVSNNMAQSICDSLKLRLLEHPDMFENSSDTLEQVNYSLVELAHNRGCIALEINEPINALKYHTLFNDTMVKEKHIHHPDDMRLAISWNELGNAQMLNGDWKQGEECFKTSITEMQKYGKFKPTTISLPLANLGLAYWLQGKNDLASSTLSKGFRDREEEFGQEDRESFITGRFLHALGNVEASFDYHRRALMHYKSTLGNRHHRTADMFVKVAEHNIMLGNPEMALALLDHSLDAFSISHTFMPEKTRASWMRYKALTRLRQYKDAERELTACFQTYIKLRSSREDSLLEIKKRPEDLDDRDIDDLIVFWSK
;
A
#
# COMPACT_ATOMS: atom_id res chain seq x y z
N MET A 1 -17.97 4.63 44.47
CA MET A 1 -16.63 4.12 44.12
C MET A 1 -16.70 2.61 43.94
N GLY A 2 -17.06 2.02 42.80
CA GLY A 2 -17.39 2.46 41.46
C GLY A 2 -17.26 1.23 40.57
N ARG A 3 -18.30 0.39 40.54
CA ARG A 3 -18.41 -0.89 39.82
C ARG A 3 -18.15 -0.72 38.32
N SER A 4 -17.28 -1.55 37.73
CA SER A 4 -17.50 -2.19 36.41
C SER A 4 -16.34 -3.11 36.07
N SER A 5 -16.53 -4.38 36.36
CA SER A 5 -15.84 -5.51 35.73
C SER A 5 -16.90 -6.60 35.62
N ILE A 6 -16.96 -7.29 34.49
CA ILE A 6 -18.02 -8.25 34.06
C ILE A 6 -19.12 -7.60 33.19
N HIS A 7 -18.78 -7.31 31.93
CA HIS A 7 -19.69 -7.44 30.78
C HIS A 7 -18.86 -7.48 29.48
N LEU A 8 -18.28 -8.65 29.17
CA LEU A 8 -17.86 -9.01 27.81
C LEU A 8 -17.78 -10.56 27.60
N ILE A 9 -18.60 -11.33 28.33
CA ILE A 9 -18.62 -12.82 28.29
C ILE A 9 -20.03 -13.38 28.04
N LEU A 10 -21.02 -12.56 27.64
CA LEU A 10 -22.41 -13.01 27.51
C LEU A 10 -23.12 -12.48 26.26
N TYR A 11 -22.48 -12.66 25.10
CA TYR A 11 -23.15 -12.63 23.79
C TYR A 11 -22.73 -13.81 22.87
N PHE A 12 -22.27 -14.92 23.48
CA PHE A 12 -21.72 -16.08 22.77
C PHE A 12 -22.43 -17.42 23.02
N PHE A 13 -23.61 -17.45 23.65
CA PHE A 13 -24.36 -18.70 23.84
C PHE A 13 -25.83 -18.51 23.55
N LEU A 14 -26.20 -18.70 22.28
CA LEU A 14 -27.45 -19.26 21.76
C LEU A 14 -27.46 -18.99 20.26
N HIS A 15 -27.16 -20.02 19.45
CA HIS A 15 -27.83 -20.39 18.19
C HIS A 15 -27.08 -21.58 17.56
N PHE A 16 -27.11 -22.72 18.26
CA PHE A 16 -27.06 -24.03 17.61
C PHE A 16 -28.46 -24.62 17.74
N LEU A 17 -29.17 -24.76 16.61
CA LEU A 17 -30.00 -25.93 16.26
C LEU A 17 -30.78 -25.67 14.96
N SER A 18 -30.55 -26.57 13.99
CA SER A 18 -31.41 -26.99 12.89
C SER A 18 -31.95 -25.97 11.89
N ALA A 19 -31.46 -26.04 10.64
CA ALA A 19 -32.30 -26.01 9.45
C ALA A 19 -31.58 -26.60 8.24
N SER A 20 -31.83 -27.88 7.98
CA SER A 20 -31.68 -28.49 6.66
C SER A 20 -32.79 -27.98 5.75
N ALA A 21 -32.48 -27.19 4.72
CA ALA A 21 -33.38 -26.95 3.59
C ALA A 21 -32.62 -26.43 2.34
N PHE A 22 -32.76 -27.20 1.26
CA PHE A 22 -32.53 -26.92 -0.16
C PHE A 22 -32.20 -25.47 -0.58
N VAL A 23 -31.02 -25.29 -1.17
CA VAL A 23 -30.68 -24.11 -1.99
C VAL A 23 -31.09 -24.39 -3.45
N PRO A 24 -31.77 -23.46 -4.16
CA PRO A 24 -32.17 -23.65 -5.55
C PRO A 24 -30.97 -23.60 -6.51
N GLU A 25 -30.96 -24.50 -7.49
CA GLU A 25 -29.91 -24.80 -8.47
C GLU A 25 -29.63 -23.70 -9.53
N HIS A 26 -30.05 -22.44 -9.32
CA HIS A 26 -30.15 -21.45 -10.41
C HIS A 26 -29.29 -20.17 -10.30
N LEU A 27 -28.19 -20.19 -9.56
CA LEU A 27 -27.16 -19.13 -9.59
C LEU A 27 -25.74 -19.73 -9.69
N ILE A 28 -25.51 -20.56 -10.72
CA ILE A 28 -24.20 -21.19 -11.02
C ILE A 28 -23.68 -20.65 -12.36
N SER A 29 -23.25 -19.39 -12.40
CA SER A 29 -22.43 -18.88 -13.50
C SER A 29 -21.56 -17.73 -13.00
N ASP A 30 -20.49 -18.07 -12.29
CA ASP A 30 -19.15 -17.44 -12.33
C ASP A 30 -18.26 -17.99 -11.19
N PHE A 31 -18.28 -19.31 -11.02
CA PHE A 31 -17.34 -20.00 -10.13
C PHE A 31 -16.04 -20.29 -10.89
N PRO A 32 -14.85 -20.26 -10.25
CA PRO A 32 -13.63 -20.76 -10.87
C PRO A 32 -13.91 -22.19 -11.34
N SER A 33 -13.88 -22.38 -12.66
CA SER A 33 -14.18 -23.66 -13.27
C SER A 33 -13.35 -24.75 -12.57
N LYS A 34 -13.97 -25.89 -12.24
CA LYS A 34 -13.30 -27.17 -11.93
C LYS A 34 -12.45 -27.65 -13.14
N ASN A 35 -11.58 -26.81 -13.70
CA ASN A 35 -10.72 -27.16 -14.81
C ASN A 35 -9.48 -27.84 -14.23
N SER A 36 -9.60 -29.15 -14.06
CA SER A 36 -8.52 -30.11 -13.84
C SER A 36 -7.55 -30.24 -15.02
N ARG A 37 -7.57 -29.32 -16.01
CA ARG A 37 -6.72 -29.42 -17.20
C ARG A 37 -5.27 -29.13 -16.84
N GLY A 38 -4.46 -30.19 -16.92
CA GLY A 38 -3.01 -30.14 -16.74
C GLY A 38 -2.53 -30.40 -15.31
N LEU A 39 -3.42 -30.63 -14.35
CA LEU A 39 -3.06 -31.06 -13.00
C LEU A 39 -2.64 -32.54 -13.02
N ARG A 40 -1.46 -32.84 -12.48
CA ARG A 40 -0.96 -34.20 -12.26
C ARG A 40 -1.17 -34.57 -10.80
N THR A 41 -1.61 -35.80 -10.55
CA THR A 41 -1.85 -36.32 -9.20
C THR A 41 -1.02 -37.56 -8.95
N ILE A 42 -0.39 -37.64 -7.77
CA ILE A 42 0.43 -38.77 -7.33
C ILE A 42 -0.02 -39.18 -5.94
N ALA A 43 -0.56 -40.38 -5.79
CA ALA A 43 -0.84 -40.95 -4.47
C ALA A 43 0.48 -41.26 -3.74
N SER A 44 0.57 -40.92 -2.46
CA SER A 44 1.77 -41.10 -1.67
C SER A 44 1.91 -42.56 -1.20
N ASN A 45 3.06 -43.16 -1.49
CA ASN A 45 3.53 -44.40 -0.87
C ASN A 45 4.29 -44.11 0.44
N VAL A 46 4.76 -42.87 0.62
CA VAL A 46 5.45 -42.40 1.83
C VAL A 46 4.49 -42.24 3.00
N ALA A 47 3.27 -41.73 2.77
CA ALA A 47 2.24 -41.62 3.80
C ALA A 47 0.89 -42.06 3.22
N ALA A 48 0.35 -43.18 3.71
CA ALA A 48 -0.94 -43.67 3.25
C ALA A 48 -2.02 -42.60 3.47
N GLY A 49 -2.78 -42.28 2.43
CA GLY A 49 -3.83 -41.23 2.43
C GLY A 49 -3.32 -39.81 2.19
N ALA A 50 -2.03 -39.61 1.96
CA ALA A 50 -1.54 -38.38 1.38
C ALA A 50 -1.46 -38.48 -0.15
N TRP A 51 -1.51 -37.35 -0.84
CA TRP A 51 -1.22 -37.28 -2.27
C TRP A 51 -0.70 -35.90 -2.67
N ILE A 52 0.03 -35.86 -3.78
CA ILE A 52 0.53 -34.64 -4.41
C ILE A 52 -0.40 -34.29 -5.57
N SER A 53 -0.79 -33.03 -5.70
CA SER A 53 -1.35 -32.49 -6.95
C SER A 53 -0.47 -31.33 -7.42
N TYR A 54 -0.10 -31.26 -8.69
CA TYR A 54 0.78 -30.19 -9.18
C TYR A 54 0.67 -29.93 -10.67
N LYS A 55 1.18 -28.78 -11.09
CA LYS A 55 1.23 -28.33 -12.49
C LYS A 55 2.49 -27.49 -12.72
N GLU A 56 3.00 -27.51 -13.95
CA GLU A 56 4.06 -26.61 -14.40
C GLU A 56 3.47 -25.22 -14.72
N THR A 57 4.15 -24.16 -14.31
CA THR A 57 3.71 -22.76 -14.48
C THR A 57 4.86 -21.92 -15.03
N HIS A 58 4.52 -20.86 -15.76
CA HIS A 58 5.48 -19.88 -16.29
C HIS A 58 5.33 -18.52 -15.62
N ILE A 59 4.46 -18.43 -14.60
CA ILE A 59 4.31 -17.23 -13.81
C ILE A 59 5.61 -17.01 -13.02
N CYS A 60 6.10 -15.78 -13.06
CA CYS A 60 7.29 -15.29 -12.36
C CYS A 60 8.64 -15.84 -12.81
N GLU A 61 8.72 -17.04 -13.40
CA GLU A 61 9.95 -17.57 -13.96
C GLU A 61 9.82 -17.74 -15.47
N THR A 62 10.47 -16.84 -16.21
CA THR A 62 10.48 -16.79 -17.67
C THR A 62 11.86 -17.00 -18.27
N THR A 63 12.86 -17.34 -17.45
CA THR A 63 14.23 -17.63 -17.91
C THR A 63 14.22 -18.89 -18.80
N PRO A 64 14.76 -18.82 -20.03
CA PRO A 64 14.78 -19.97 -20.92
C PRO A 64 15.45 -21.20 -20.30
N GLY A 65 14.73 -22.33 -20.27
CA GLY A 65 15.24 -23.60 -19.78
C GLY A 65 15.13 -23.81 -18.26
N VAL A 66 14.59 -22.85 -17.52
CA VAL A 66 14.32 -22.96 -16.08
C VAL A 66 12.84 -23.25 -15.88
N ARG A 67 12.50 -24.24 -15.04
CA ARG A 67 11.11 -24.66 -14.83
C ARG A 67 10.60 -24.24 -13.45
N ALA A 68 9.29 -24.02 -13.37
CA ALA A 68 8.58 -23.72 -12.14
C ALA A 68 7.30 -24.55 -12.03
N PHE A 69 6.93 -24.90 -10.80
CA PHE A 69 5.79 -25.77 -10.52
C PHE A 69 5.02 -25.27 -9.31
N SER A 70 3.70 -25.31 -9.37
CA SER A 70 2.82 -25.04 -8.24
C SER A 70 1.93 -26.24 -7.96
N GLY A 71 1.49 -26.39 -6.72
CA GLY A 71 0.69 -27.54 -6.35
C GLY A 71 0.39 -27.63 -4.85
N TYR A 72 -0.07 -28.81 -4.45
CA TYR A 72 -0.45 -29.14 -3.09
C TYR A 72 0.14 -30.46 -2.64
N ILE A 73 0.51 -30.53 -1.36
CA ILE A 73 0.51 -31.80 -0.62
C ILE A 73 -0.79 -31.86 0.17
N HIS A 74 -1.57 -32.90 -0.07
CA HIS A 74 -2.82 -33.15 0.63
C HIS A 74 -2.62 -34.21 1.71
N LEU A 75 -3.10 -33.91 2.91
CA LEU A 75 -3.02 -34.75 4.10
C LEU A 75 -4.43 -34.94 4.66
N LEU A 76 -4.86 -36.19 4.81
CA LEU A 76 -6.13 -36.52 5.45
C LEU A 76 -6.06 -36.38 6.96
N SER A 77 -7.20 -36.17 7.61
CA SER A 77 -7.32 -35.89 9.04
C SER A 77 -6.58 -36.87 9.94
N TYR A 78 -6.66 -38.17 9.66
CA TYR A 78 -5.97 -39.17 10.49
C TYR A 78 -4.43 -39.08 10.44
N LEU A 79 -3.85 -38.45 9.42
CA LEU A 79 -2.41 -38.17 9.39
C LEU A 79 -2.05 -36.98 10.28
N LEU A 80 -3.05 -36.20 10.67
CA LEU A 80 -2.97 -35.00 11.49
C LEU A 80 -3.57 -35.19 12.88
N ASP A 81 -4.06 -36.39 13.20
CA ASP A 81 -4.50 -36.77 14.54
C ASP A 81 -3.41 -36.39 15.55
N ASP A 82 -3.82 -35.75 16.65
CA ASP A 82 -2.96 -35.15 17.67
C ASP A 82 -2.17 -33.89 17.28
N PHE A 83 -2.22 -33.41 16.02
CA PHE A 83 -1.47 -32.21 15.57
C PHE A 83 -2.35 -30.98 15.34
N GLY A 84 -3.66 -31.10 15.59
CA GLY A 84 -4.66 -30.06 15.37
C GLY A 84 -5.05 -29.24 16.59
N GLY A 85 -5.83 -28.17 16.33
CA GLY A 85 -6.78 -27.65 17.30
C GLY A 85 -7.79 -28.74 17.73
N ALA A 86 -8.78 -28.38 18.54
CA ALA A 86 -9.68 -29.35 19.17
C ALA A 86 -10.54 -30.23 18.21
N ALA A 87 -10.43 -30.05 16.88
CA ALA A 87 -11.21 -30.77 15.87
C ALA A 87 -10.32 -31.45 14.80
N GLU A 88 -10.83 -32.55 14.22
CA GLU A 88 -10.23 -33.22 13.06
C GLU A 88 -10.36 -32.37 11.79
N TYR A 89 -9.32 -32.31 10.96
CA TYR A 89 -9.32 -31.55 9.71
C TYR A 89 -8.36 -32.14 8.68
N ASN A 90 -8.66 -31.96 7.40
CA ASN A 90 -7.71 -32.25 6.32
C ASN A 90 -6.82 -31.03 6.07
N ALA A 91 -5.61 -31.21 5.54
CA ALA A 91 -4.76 -30.09 5.12
C ALA A 91 -4.33 -30.25 3.67
N SER A 92 -4.61 -29.24 2.85
CA SER A 92 -4.05 -29.08 1.51
C SER A 92 -3.06 -27.92 1.54
N MET A 93 -1.77 -28.27 1.61
CA MET A 93 -0.67 -27.30 1.79
C MET A 93 -0.12 -26.90 0.42
N PHE A 94 -0.32 -25.63 0.03
CA PHE A 94 0.14 -25.08 -1.24
C PHE A 94 1.66 -24.88 -1.24
N PHE A 95 2.28 -25.18 -2.38
CA PHE A 95 3.67 -24.89 -2.64
C PHE A 95 3.89 -24.26 -4.02
N TRP A 96 4.91 -23.41 -4.11
CA TRP A 96 5.41 -22.87 -5.37
C TRP A 96 6.93 -23.08 -5.45
N PHE A 97 7.34 -23.97 -6.35
CA PHE A 97 8.70 -24.42 -6.56
C PHE A 97 9.32 -23.80 -7.80
N PHE A 98 10.55 -23.33 -7.67
CA PHE A 98 11.37 -22.79 -8.76
C PHE A 98 12.70 -23.50 -8.81
N GLU A 99 13.04 -24.07 -9.95
CA GLU A 99 14.38 -24.61 -10.17
C GLU A 99 15.44 -23.51 -10.09
N SER A 100 16.66 -23.89 -9.73
CA SER A 100 17.78 -22.97 -9.85
C SER A 100 18.03 -22.59 -11.31
N ARG A 101 18.25 -21.30 -11.57
CA ARG A 101 18.64 -20.81 -12.90
C ARG A 101 20.02 -21.30 -13.31
N ASN A 102 20.91 -21.50 -12.33
CA ASN A 102 22.26 -22.00 -12.54
C ASN A 102 22.38 -23.42 -11.97
N ASP A 103 22.47 -24.41 -12.85
CA ASP A 103 22.73 -25.81 -12.49
C ASP A 103 21.71 -26.43 -11.52
N ALA A 104 20.43 -26.43 -11.92
CA ALA A 104 19.33 -27.06 -11.17
C ALA A 104 19.58 -28.52 -10.75
N ARG A 105 20.46 -29.26 -11.46
CA ARG A 105 20.78 -30.65 -11.13
C ARG A 105 21.70 -30.80 -9.92
N ASN A 106 22.46 -29.78 -9.56
CA ASN A 106 23.38 -29.81 -8.41
C ASN A 106 23.07 -28.73 -7.36
N ALA A 107 22.07 -27.89 -7.61
CA ALA A 107 21.66 -26.83 -6.69
C ALA A 107 21.05 -27.40 -5.39
N PRO A 108 21.37 -26.84 -4.21
CA PRO A 108 20.69 -27.19 -2.96
C PRO A 108 19.23 -26.72 -2.98
N LEU A 109 18.43 -27.20 -2.02
CA LEU A 109 17.03 -26.79 -1.84
C LEU A 109 16.88 -25.86 -0.63
N SER A 110 16.15 -24.76 -0.81
CA SER A 110 15.73 -23.88 0.28
C SER A 110 14.21 -23.75 0.33
N LEU A 111 13.64 -24.04 1.50
CA LEU A 111 12.25 -23.74 1.82
C LEU A 111 12.15 -22.29 2.31
N TYR A 112 11.09 -21.57 1.93
CA TYR A 112 10.79 -20.23 2.42
C TYR A 112 9.42 -20.19 3.11
N LEU A 113 9.41 -19.68 4.35
CA LEU A 113 8.23 -19.55 5.20
C LEU A 113 7.96 -18.07 5.51
N GLY A 114 6.80 -17.58 5.07
CA GLY A 114 6.27 -16.27 5.43
C GLY A 114 5.94 -16.14 6.92
N GLY A 115 5.56 -14.94 7.35
CA GLY A 115 5.34 -14.59 8.74
C GLY A 115 3.87 -14.51 9.16
N GLY A 116 3.53 -13.39 9.81
CA GLY A 116 2.18 -13.11 10.34
C GLY A 116 2.11 -13.19 11.87
N PRO A 117 1.71 -14.34 12.47
CA PRO A 117 1.47 -15.64 11.85
C PRO A 117 0.23 -15.63 10.95
N GLY A 118 0.25 -16.43 9.87
CA GLY A 118 -0.90 -16.54 8.97
C GLY A 118 -0.83 -15.69 7.70
N THR A 119 0.34 -15.16 7.35
CA THR A 119 0.59 -14.43 6.10
C THR A 119 1.24 -15.34 5.06
N THR A 120 0.83 -15.24 3.80
CA THR A 120 1.35 -16.04 2.69
C THR A 120 2.86 -15.96 2.52
N SER A 121 3.49 -17.09 2.14
CA SER A 121 4.91 -17.12 1.74
C SER A 121 5.13 -16.52 0.35
N LEU A 122 4.07 -16.31 -0.42
CA LEU A 122 4.16 -15.84 -1.80
C LEU A 122 4.59 -14.37 -1.88
N MET A 123 4.40 -13.57 -0.83
CA MET A 123 5.03 -12.25 -0.73
C MET A 123 6.55 -12.32 -0.86
N GLY A 124 7.18 -13.33 -0.24
CA GLY A 124 8.62 -13.56 -0.41
C GLY A 124 8.97 -13.87 -1.87
N ALA A 125 8.10 -14.65 -2.54
CA ALA A 125 8.28 -15.05 -3.93
C ALA A 125 8.14 -13.89 -4.94
N THR A 126 7.33 -12.88 -4.63
CA THR A 126 6.92 -11.84 -5.59
C THR A 126 7.32 -10.42 -5.19
N SER A 127 7.86 -10.22 -3.99
CA SER A 127 8.14 -8.89 -3.45
C SER A 127 9.52 -8.79 -2.80
N GLU A 128 10.16 -9.91 -2.45
CA GLU A 128 11.46 -9.91 -1.76
C GLU A 128 12.55 -10.67 -2.56
N ASN A 129 12.57 -11.99 -2.44
CA ASN A 129 13.71 -12.83 -2.80
C ASN A 129 13.40 -13.85 -3.90
N GLY A 130 12.14 -13.98 -4.31
CA GLY A 130 11.75 -14.87 -5.38
C GLY A 130 11.99 -14.34 -6.78
N PRO A 131 11.54 -15.08 -7.80
CA PRO A 131 12.02 -14.93 -9.17
C PRO A 131 11.50 -13.69 -9.87
N CYS A 132 10.48 -13.01 -9.34
CA CYS A 132 9.81 -11.89 -9.99
C CYS A 132 9.39 -10.78 -9.03
N TYR A 133 8.99 -9.66 -9.63
CA TYR A 133 8.11 -8.66 -9.03
C TYR A 133 6.81 -8.58 -9.81
N ILE A 134 5.68 -8.39 -9.12
CA ILE A 134 4.39 -8.07 -9.76
C ILE A 134 4.37 -6.59 -10.14
N ASN A 135 3.87 -6.28 -11.33
CA ASN A 135 3.77 -4.92 -11.85
C ASN A 135 2.46 -4.24 -11.40
N SER A 136 2.41 -2.92 -11.58
CA SER A 136 1.29 -2.09 -11.10
C SER A 136 -0.06 -2.32 -11.79
N ASP A 137 -0.08 -3.09 -12.87
CA ASP A 137 -1.29 -3.52 -13.54
C ASP A 137 -2.00 -4.68 -12.83
N SER A 138 -1.39 -5.27 -11.78
CA SER A 138 -1.86 -6.52 -11.15
C SER A 138 -2.11 -7.63 -12.17
N ASN A 139 -1.39 -7.61 -13.30
CA ASN A 139 -1.63 -8.53 -14.42
C ASN A 139 -0.35 -8.98 -15.12
N SER A 140 0.79 -8.33 -14.88
CA SER A 140 2.08 -8.76 -15.41
C SER A 140 3.16 -8.83 -14.33
N THR A 141 4.23 -9.55 -14.65
CA THR A 141 5.40 -9.71 -13.76
C THR A 141 6.67 -9.34 -14.50
N ARG A 142 7.72 -8.98 -13.77
CA ARG A 142 9.09 -8.77 -14.28
C ARG A 142 10.07 -9.61 -13.48
N LEU A 143 11.13 -10.13 -14.10
CA LEU A 143 12.11 -10.95 -13.40
C LEU A 143 12.87 -10.13 -12.33
N ASN A 144 13.14 -10.76 -11.20
CA ASN A 144 14.01 -10.27 -10.16
C ASN A 144 15.47 -10.69 -10.48
N PRO A 145 16.37 -9.74 -10.75
CA PRO A 145 17.78 -10.06 -11.03
C PRO A 145 18.52 -10.61 -9.79
N TRP A 146 18.02 -10.31 -8.60
CA TRP A 146 18.60 -10.72 -7.31
C TRP A 146 17.84 -11.88 -6.67
N SER A 147 17.16 -12.69 -7.49
CA SER A 147 16.41 -13.83 -6.97
C SER A 147 17.34 -14.86 -6.36
N TRP A 148 16.92 -15.42 -5.22
CA TRP A 148 17.59 -16.56 -4.59
C TRP A 148 17.58 -17.79 -5.50
N ASN A 149 16.61 -17.89 -6.41
CA ASN A 149 16.60 -18.99 -7.38
C ASN A 149 17.70 -18.89 -8.45
N ASN A 150 18.53 -17.84 -8.44
CA ASN A 150 19.70 -17.79 -9.32
C ASN A 150 20.62 -19.00 -9.11
N ASN A 151 20.91 -19.41 -7.87
CA ASN A 151 21.87 -20.49 -7.57
C ASN A 151 21.29 -21.59 -6.65
N VAL A 152 20.08 -21.41 -6.11
CA VAL A 152 19.44 -22.36 -5.21
C VAL A 152 18.07 -22.73 -5.78
N SER A 153 17.59 -23.97 -5.59
CA SER A 153 16.19 -24.26 -5.92
C SER A 153 15.30 -23.81 -4.76
N MET A 154 14.27 -23.00 -5.05
CA MET A 154 13.45 -22.34 -4.03
C MET A 154 12.06 -22.98 -3.93
N LEU A 155 11.60 -23.26 -2.71
CA LEU A 155 10.28 -23.82 -2.41
C LEU A 155 9.53 -22.92 -1.43
N TYR A 156 8.58 -22.13 -1.93
CA TYR A 156 7.70 -21.28 -1.12
C TYR A 156 6.50 -22.10 -0.66
N ILE A 157 6.18 -22.09 0.64
CA ILE A 157 5.11 -22.92 1.21
C ILE A 157 4.16 -22.05 2.00
N ASP A 158 2.88 -22.03 1.62
CA ASP A 158 1.86 -21.36 2.42
C ASP A 158 1.52 -22.23 3.63
N GLN A 159 1.84 -21.74 4.83
CA GLN A 159 1.62 -22.46 6.08
C GLN A 159 1.30 -21.50 7.24
N PRO A 160 0.51 -21.93 8.24
CA PRO A 160 -0.24 -23.18 8.34
C PRO A 160 -1.40 -23.31 7.32
N VAL A 161 -2.21 -24.37 7.42
CA VAL A 161 -3.44 -24.48 6.63
C VAL A 161 -4.34 -23.25 6.83
N LYS A 162 -5.10 -22.84 5.80
CA LYS A 162 -5.91 -21.60 5.70
C LYS A 162 -5.13 -20.33 5.32
N VAL A 163 -3.82 -20.41 5.12
CA VAL A 163 -2.98 -19.27 4.71
C VAL A 163 -2.82 -19.26 3.19
N GLY A 164 -2.98 -18.08 2.55
CA GLY A 164 -2.78 -17.92 1.11
C GLY A 164 -3.65 -18.89 0.32
N PHE A 165 -3.02 -19.79 -0.45
CA PHE A 165 -3.72 -20.83 -1.18
C PHE A 165 -3.88 -22.16 -0.44
N SER A 166 -3.32 -22.31 0.77
CA SER A 166 -3.49 -23.51 1.59
C SER A 166 -4.87 -23.55 2.25
N TYR A 167 -5.52 -24.71 2.27
CA TYR A 167 -6.90 -24.84 2.76
C TYR A 167 -7.17 -26.21 3.39
N ASP A 168 -8.13 -26.26 4.31
CA ASP A 168 -8.64 -27.47 4.93
C ASP A 168 -9.92 -27.96 4.23
N SER A 169 -10.90 -27.08 4.12
CA SER A 169 -12.06 -27.25 3.25
C SER A 169 -12.43 -25.91 2.61
N LEU A 170 -13.07 -25.99 1.44
CA LEU A 170 -13.46 -24.81 0.67
C LEU A 170 -14.92 -24.48 0.90
N VAL A 171 -15.21 -23.22 1.22
CA VAL A 171 -16.58 -22.72 1.44
C VAL A 171 -16.82 -21.42 0.68
N PRO A 172 -18.03 -21.19 0.13
CA PRO A 172 -18.44 -19.88 -0.37
C PRO A 172 -18.29 -18.83 0.74
N SER A 173 -17.58 -17.75 0.41
CA SER A 173 -17.15 -16.75 1.39
C SER A 173 -17.20 -15.34 0.81
N VAL A 174 -17.31 -14.37 1.70
CA VAL A 174 -17.15 -12.94 1.42
C VAL A 174 -15.80 -12.51 2.02
N LEU A 175 -14.89 -12.01 1.18
CA LEU A 175 -13.66 -11.35 1.60
C LEU A 175 -13.90 -9.85 1.63
N ASP A 176 -13.83 -9.25 2.81
CA ASP A 176 -13.83 -7.80 3.00
C ASP A 176 -12.43 -7.25 2.66
N LEU A 177 -12.35 -6.40 1.64
CA LEU A 177 -11.10 -5.80 1.15
C LEU A 177 -10.59 -4.66 2.04
N LEU A 178 -11.41 -4.14 2.96
CA LEU A 178 -11.01 -3.11 3.92
C LEU A 178 -10.41 -3.73 5.18
N THR A 179 -11.01 -4.82 5.66
CA THR A 179 -10.59 -5.47 6.91
C THR A 179 -9.76 -6.73 6.70
N GLY A 180 -9.74 -7.27 5.49
CA GLY A 180 -9.19 -8.59 5.18
C GLY A 180 -9.97 -9.74 5.80
N ASN A 181 -11.13 -9.48 6.43
CA ASN A 181 -11.93 -10.51 7.06
C ASN A 181 -12.61 -11.39 6.02
N VAL A 182 -12.63 -12.69 6.31
CA VAL A 182 -13.36 -13.68 5.53
C VAL A 182 -14.55 -14.14 6.36
N THR A 183 -15.74 -14.06 5.79
CA THR A 183 -16.97 -14.59 6.39
C THR A 183 -17.64 -15.56 5.44
N GLN A 184 -18.39 -16.53 5.96
CA GLN A 184 -19.12 -17.47 5.10
C GLN A 184 -20.30 -16.75 4.41
N ALA A 185 -20.44 -16.96 3.10
CA ALA A 185 -21.53 -16.36 2.32
C ALA A 185 -22.87 -17.06 2.60
N GLN A 186 -23.95 -16.30 2.67
CA GLN A 186 -25.33 -16.77 2.86
C GLN A 186 -26.08 -17.00 1.54
N GLY A 187 -25.47 -16.67 0.39
CA GLY A 187 -25.95 -16.96 -0.96
C GLY A 187 -26.81 -15.86 -1.59
N THR A 188 -26.94 -14.71 -0.94
CA THR A 188 -27.66 -13.52 -1.46
C THR A 188 -26.73 -12.34 -1.74
N GLU A 189 -25.46 -12.47 -1.36
CA GLU A 189 -24.45 -11.42 -1.51
C GLU A 189 -23.97 -11.33 -2.97
N GLU A 190 -23.57 -10.13 -3.40
CA GLU A 190 -22.86 -9.88 -4.66
C GLU A 190 -21.51 -9.18 -4.38
N SER A 191 -20.48 -9.51 -5.18
CA SER A 191 -19.18 -8.80 -5.13
C SER A 191 -19.36 -7.32 -5.43
N ASN A 192 -18.60 -6.48 -4.75
CA ASN A 192 -18.60 -5.03 -4.94
C ASN A 192 -17.19 -4.45 -4.72
N SER A 193 -17.07 -3.13 -4.62
CA SER A 193 -15.78 -2.44 -4.53
C SER A 193 -15.03 -2.64 -3.21
N ILE A 194 -15.69 -3.13 -2.15
CA ILE A 194 -15.09 -3.35 -0.82
C ILE A 194 -15.20 -4.80 -0.34
N SER A 195 -15.92 -5.65 -1.07
CA SER A 195 -16.00 -7.07 -0.75
C SER A 195 -16.04 -7.95 -2.00
N VAL A 196 -15.33 -9.06 -1.94
CA VAL A 196 -15.21 -10.04 -3.02
C VAL A 196 -15.82 -11.34 -2.56
N ILE A 197 -16.79 -11.83 -3.32
CA ILE A 197 -17.34 -13.17 -3.11
C ILE A 197 -16.45 -14.16 -3.84
N GLY A 198 -16.10 -15.21 -3.12
CA GLY A 198 -15.19 -16.21 -3.63
C GLY A 198 -15.32 -17.52 -2.89
N ILE A 199 -14.46 -18.46 -3.28
CA ILE A 199 -14.25 -19.70 -2.55
C ILE A 199 -12.99 -19.52 -1.72
N LEU A 200 -13.09 -19.62 -0.40
CA LEU A 200 -11.97 -19.46 0.53
C LEU A 200 -11.95 -20.63 1.53
N PRO A 201 -10.86 -20.81 2.29
CA PRO A 201 -10.80 -21.80 3.36
C PRO A 201 -11.90 -21.53 4.39
N ASN A 202 -12.42 -22.57 5.04
CA ASN A 202 -13.35 -22.35 6.14
C ASN A 202 -12.67 -21.59 7.29
N GLN A 203 -13.45 -20.85 8.06
CA GLN A 203 -12.95 -19.97 9.11
C GLN A 203 -13.07 -20.59 10.52
N GLU A 204 -13.18 -21.92 10.62
CA GLU A 204 -13.25 -22.62 11.90
C GLU A 204 -11.84 -22.66 12.55
N PRO A 205 -11.61 -22.03 13.72
CA PRO A 205 -10.29 -21.97 14.33
C PRO A 205 -9.76 -23.34 14.81
N SER A 206 -10.67 -24.27 15.10
CA SER A 206 -10.29 -25.61 15.59
C SER A 206 -9.73 -26.53 14.50
N SER A 207 -9.91 -26.20 13.22
CA SER A 207 -9.48 -26.99 12.06
C SER A 207 -8.16 -26.53 11.44
N ALA A 208 -7.19 -26.15 12.27
CA ALA A 208 -5.83 -25.81 11.87
C ALA A 208 -4.83 -26.11 13.00
N ALA A 209 -3.53 -26.16 12.67
CA ALA A 209 -2.48 -26.16 13.67
C ALA A 209 -2.54 -24.84 14.47
N ASN A 210 -2.48 -24.91 15.79
CA ASN A 210 -2.69 -23.78 16.72
C ASN A 210 -1.42 -23.31 17.46
N THR A 211 -0.27 -23.97 17.22
CA THR A 211 1.04 -23.66 17.81
C THR A 211 2.16 -23.92 16.81
N THR A 212 3.31 -23.25 16.98
CA THR A 212 4.52 -23.47 16.15
C THR A 212 4.96 -24.92 16.16
N THR A 213 4.86 -25.59 17.31
CA THR A 213 5.22 -27.02 17.44
C THR A 213 4.30 -27.90 16.58
N ASN A 214 2.99 -27.63 16.55
CA ASN A 214 2.05 -28.36 15.70
C ASN A 214 2.28 -28.07 14.21
N ALA A 215 2.50 -26.80 13.83
CA ALA A 215 2.81 -26.44 12.45
C ALA A 215 4.08 -27.16 11.93
N ALA A 216 5.13 -27.26 12.77
CA ALA A 216 6.36 -27.99 12.44
C ALA A 216 6.15 -29.48 12.16
N ARG A 217 5.19 -30.13 12.84
CA ARG A 217 4.83 -31.55 12.60
C ARG A 217 4.16 -31.73 11.24
N VAL A 218 3.23 -30.84 10.90
CA VAL A 218 2.59 -30.84 9.57
C VAL A 218 3.64 -30.59 8.48
N LEU A 219 4.54 -29.63 8.69
CA LEU A 219 5.62 -29.31 7.76
C LEU A 219 6.62 -30.47 7.59
N TRP A 220 6.88 -31.25 8.65
CA TRP A 220 7.70 -32.47 8.56
C TRP A 220 7.09 -33.48 7.59
N LYS A 221 5.79 -33.78 7.72
CA LYS A 221 5.08 -34.70 6.81
C LYS A 221 5.09 -34.19 5.39
N PHE A 222 4.75 -32.90 5.21
CA PHE A 222 4.85 -32.22 3.92
C PHE A 222 6.22 -32.45 3.29
N THR A 223 7.29 -32.17 4.04
CA THR A 223 8.67 -32.20 3.54
C THR A 223 9.10 -33.63 3.20
N GLN A 224 8.76 -34.61 4.04
CA GLN A 224 9.06 -36.02 3.78
C GLN A 224 8.40 -36.54 2.52
N ILE A 225 7.13 -36.18 2.27
CA ILE A 225 6.39 -36.59 1.07
C ILE A 225 6.96 -35.88 -0.16
N TRP A 226 7.06 -34.55 -0.11
CA TRP A 226 7.49 -33.75 -1.26
C TRP A 226 8.88 -34.17 -1.75
N LEU A 227 9.85 -34.30 -0.84
CA LEU A 227 11.23 -34.64 -1.18
C LEU A 227 11.43 -36.07 -1.72
N GLN A 228 10.51 -36.98 -1.39
CA GLN A 228 10.60 -38.38 -1.82
C GLN A 228 9.81 -38.65 -3.10
N GLU A 229 8.72 -37.90 -3.33
CA GLU A 229 7.73 -38.28 -4.35
C GLU A 229 7.40 -37.18 -5.35
N PHE A 230 7.83 -35.93 -5.14
CA PHE A 230 7.68 -34.88 -6.14
C PHE A 230 8.67 -35.10 -7.29
N PRO A 231 8.21 -35.51 -8.49
CA PRO A 231 9.09 -36.11 -9.49
C PRO A 231 9.94 -35.08 -10.24
N GLU A 232 9.61 -33.79 -10.13
CA GLU A 232 10.29 -32.73 -10.87
C GLU A 232 11.49 -32.16 -10.10
N HIS A 233 11.60 -32.43 -8.79
CA HIS A 233 12.81 -32.14 -8.03
C HIS A 233 13.87 -33.23 -8.26
N LYS A 234 14.84 -32.95 -9.14
CA LYS A 234 15.85 -33.91 -9.62
C LYS A 234 17.28 -33.54 -9.24
N SER A 235 17.47 -32.71 -8.22
CA SER A 235 18.82 -32.35 -7.77
C SER A 235 19.51 -33.55 -7.12
N SER A 236 20.80 -33.73 -7.40
CA SER A 236 21.66 -34.68 -6.69
C SER A 236 22.20 -34.14 -5.37
N ASN A 237 21.99 -32.85 -5.09
CA ASN A 237 22.35 -32.24 -3.81
C ASN A 237 21.19 -32.37 -2.83
N ASP A 238 21.42 -33.08 -1.73
CA ASP A 238 20.40 -33.41 -0.73
C ASP A 238 20.30 -32.40 0.43
N ARG A 239 21.12 -31.33 0.42
CA ARG A 239 21.08 -30.25 1.42
C ARG A 239 19.75 -29.52 1.38
N ILE A 240 19.16 -29.36 2.56
CA ILE A 240 17.88 -28.69 2.78
C ILE A 240 18.09 -27.53 3.75
N SER A 241 17.73 -26.33 3.32
CA SER A 241 17.72 -25.14 4.15
C SER A 241 16.29 -24.64 4.35
N ILE A 242 16.06 -23.92 5.45
CA ILE A 242 14.77 -23.29 5.72
C ILE A 242 15.04 -21.83 6.08
N TRP A 243 14.38 -20.94 5.34
CA TRP A 243 14.45 -19.50 5.49
C TRP A 243 13.08 -18.94 5.84
N GLY A 244 13.04 -17.81 6.55
CA GLY A 244 11.77 -17.15 6.85
C GLY A 244 11.90 -15.71 7.30
N ASN A 245 10.77 -15.00 7.28
CA ASN A 245 10.67 -13.60 7.63
C ASN A 245 9.66 -13.37 8.77
N SER A 246 9.89 -12.37 9.63
CA SER A 246 8.93 -11.97 10.67
C SER A 246 8.64 -13.10 11.67
N TYR A 247 7.38 -13.53 11.80
CA TYR A 247 7.01 -14.73 12.58
C TYR A 247 7.69 -16.02 12.08
N GLY A 248 8.30 -16.01 10.89
CA GLY A 248 9.26 -17.01 10.44
C GLY A 248 10.41 -17.26 11.43
N GLY A 249 10.74 -16.29 12.28
CA GLY A 249 11.65 -16.48 13.42
C GLY A 249 11.17 -17.48 14.47
N HIS A 250 9.89 -17.86 14.47
CA HIS A 250 9.37 -18.99 15.24
C HIS A 250 9.22 -20.25 14.38
N TRP A 251 8.69 -20.11 13.15
CA TRP A 251 8.48 -21.24 12.23
C TRP A 251 9.77 -21.99 11.92
N VAL A 252 10.81 -21.26 11.52
CA VAL A 252 12.05 -21.86 11.01
C VAL A 252 12.81 -22.57 12.12
N PRO A 253 13.07 -21.97 13.31
CA PRO A 253 13.73 -22.71 14.39
C PRO A 253 12.88 -23.86 14.91
N GLY A 254 11.56 -23.69 14.99
CA GLY A 254 10.61 -24.74 15.37
C GLY A 254 10.68 -25.94 14.42
N ALA A 255 10.64 -25.69 13.11
CA ALA A 255 10.75 -26.71 12.07
C ALA A 255 12.11 -27.40 12.08
N MET A 256 13.21 -26.63 12.06
CA MET A 256 14.58 -27.19 12.07
C MET A 256 14.83 -28.06 13.30
N ALA A 257 14.51 -27.57 14.50
CA ALA A 257 14.69 -28.33 15.72
C ALA A 257 13.79 -29.59 15.75
N HIS A 258 12.57 -29.52 15.19
CA HIS A 258 11.71 -30.68 15.04
C HIS A 258 12.29 -31.70 14.07
N PHE A 259 12.77 -31.26 12.90
CA PHE A 259 13.33 -32.13 11.86
C PHE A 259 14.59 -32.83 12.36
N GLN A 260 15.45 -32.13 13.09
CA GLN A 260 16.59 -32.75 13.79
C GLN A 260 16.12 -33.83 14.78
N ALA A 261 15.14 -33.51 15.62
CA ALA A 261 14.60 -34.46 16.58
C ALA A 261 13.96 -35.69 15.93
N GLN A 262 13.40 -35.53 14.72
CA GLN A 262 12.87 -36.66 13.97
C GLN A 262 14.00 -37.45 13.31
N ASN A 263 14.99 -36.81 12.70
CA ASN A 263 16.20 -37.46 12.17
C ASN A 263 16.86 -38.37 13.21
N ASP A 264 17.01 -37.91 14.46
CA ASP A 264 17.58 -38.67 15.58
C ASP A 264 16.79 -39.95 15.90
N LYS A 265 15.49 -39.98 15.56
CA LYS A 265 14.58 -41.10 15.82
C LYS A 265 14.44 -42.04 14.63
N ILE A 266 14.90 -41.68 13.44
CA ILE A 266 14.72 -42.50 12.24
C ILE A 266 15.45 -43.83 12.44
N PRO A 267 14.72 -44.96 12.53
CA PRO A 267 15.35 -46.26 12.61
C PRO A 267 16.02 -46.59 11.27
N HIS A 268 17.04 -47.46 11.26
CA HIS A 268 17.76 -47.86 10.03
C HIS A 268 16.86 -48.44 8.91
N ASN A 269 15.59 -48.78 9.19
CA ASN A 269 14.51 -48.95 8.22
C ASN A 269 13.16 -48.89 8.96
N GLY A 270 12.28 -47.91 8.69
CA GLY A 270 10.96 -47.88 9.33
C GLY A 270 10.10 -46.62 9.13
N THR A 271 8.83 -46.76 9.52
CA THR A 271 7.83 -45.69 9.54
C THR A 271 7.94 -44.88 10.83
N LEU A 272 7.92 -43.55 10.74
CA LEU A 272 7.88 -42.62 11.86
C LEU A 272 6.66 -41.70 11.70
N ASP A 273 5.81 -41.62 12.73
CA ASP A 273 4.60 -40.79 12.74
C ASP A 273 3.70 -41.00 11.51
N GLY A 274 3.55 -42.24 11.05
CA GLY A 274 2.72 -42.59 9.88
C GLY A 274 3.35 -42.27 8.52
N VAL A 275 4.65 -41.95 8.48
CA VAL A 275 5.41 -41.62 7.28
C VAL A 275 6.62 -42.53 7.14
N HIS A 276 6.90 -43.05 5.94
CA HIS A 276 8.19 -43.68 5.63
C HIS A 276 9.28 -42.59 5.65
N ALA A 277 9.90 -42.39 6.80
CA ALA A 277 10.79 -41.27 7.03
C ALA A 277 12.21 -41.56 6.53
N ARG A 278 12.79 -40.58 5.82
CA ARG A 278 14.21 -40.57 5.46
C ARG A 278 14.95 -39.47 6.22
N HIS A 279 16.23 -39.70 6.49
CA HIS A 279 17.08 -38.70 7.10
C HIS A 279 17.20 -37.47 6.19
N LEU A 280 16.93 -36.28 6.73
CA LEU A 280 17.04 -35.01 6.02
C LEU A 280 18.41 -34.37 6.30
N HIS A 281 19.16 -34.01 5.26
CA HIS A 281 20.42 -33.28 5.39
C HIS A 281 20.14 -31.79 5.59
N LEU A 282 19.91 -31.40 6.85
CA LEU A 282 19.63 -30.00 7.21
C LEU A 282 20.93 -29.19 7.15
N ASP A 283 20.91 -28.06 6.45
CA ASP A 283 22.12 -27.28 6.13
C ASP A 283 22.09 -25.85 6.69
N THR A 284 21.07 -25.05 6.38
CA THR A 284 21.01 -23.64 6.83
C THR A 284 19.64 -23.27 7.42
N LEU A 285 19.68 -22.68 8.62
CA LEU A 285 18.61 -21.89 9.21
C LEU A 285 18.87 -20.41 8.90
N GLY A 286 17.98 -19.77 8.14
CA GLY A 286 18.11 -18.36 7.79
C GLY A 286 16.90 -17.54 8.17
N LEU A 287 17.13 -16.33 8.69
CA LEU A 287 16.06 -15.41 9.12
C LEU A 287 16.31 -14.01 8.55
N THR A 288 15.28 -13.44 7.92
CA THR A 288 15.24 -12.02 7.56
C THR A 288 14.25 -11.30 8.48
N ASN A 289 14.69 -10.35 9.32
CA ASN A 289 13.85 -9.70 10.35
C ASN A 289 12.94 -10.68 11.11
N GLY A 290 13.51 -11.80 11.56
CA GLY A 290 12.77 -12.81 12.31
C GLY A 290 12.57 -12.41 13.76
N CYS A 291 11.34 -12.45 14.28
CA CYS A 291 11.07 -12.37 15.72
C CYS A 291 11.24 -13.76 16.34
N VAL A 292 12.04 -13.89 17.40
CA VAL A 292 12.51 -15.21 17.90
C VAL A 292 12.14 -15.47 19.35
N ASP A 293 12.38 -14.51 20.25
CA ASP A 293 12.13 -14.67 21.68
C ASP A 293 11.72 -13.34 22.31
N ALA A 294 10.43 -13.21 22.60
CA ALA A 294 9.83 -12.01 23.14
C ALA A 294 10.45 -11.52 24.46
N LYS A 295 11.05 -12.41 25.25
CA LYS A 295 11.72 -12.03 26.50
C LYS A 295 13.09 -11.39 26.23
N ILE A 296 13.84 -11.91 25.27
CA ILE A 296 15.14 -11.35 24.87
C ILE A 296 14.94 -10.03 24.13
N GLU A 297 13.97 -9.98 23.23
CA GLU A 297 13.70 -8.82 22.37
C GLU A 297 12.95 -7.70 23.12
N GLY A 298 12.28 -8.02 24.23
CA GLY A 298 11.34 -7.15 24.95
C GLY A 298 11.87 -5.75 25.29
N SER A 299 13.08 -5.65 25.84
CA SER A 299 13.69 -4.35 26.21
C SER A 299 14.10 -3.52 24.99
N TYR A 300 14.31 -4.15 23.85
CA TYR A 300 14.79 -3.48 22.64
C TYR A 300 13.68 -2.75 21.89
N TYR A 301 12.40 -3.07 22.13
CA TYR A 301 11.27 -2.29 21.60
C TYR A 301 11.27 -0.83 22.08
N PRO A 302 11.16 -0.54 23.40
CA PRO A 302 11.21 0.84 23.88
C PRO A 302 12.57 1.49 23.62
N GLN A 303 13.67 0.74 23.73
CA GLN A 303 15.01 1.26 23.43
C GLN A 303 15.11 1.74 21.99
N TYR A 304 14.68 0.93 21.02
CA TYR A 304 14.79 1.28 19.60
C TYR A 304 13.85 2.44 19.22
N ALA A 305 12.65 2.49 19.80
CA ALA A 305 11.72 3.61 19.61
C ALA A 305 12.28 4.94 20.16
N PHE A 306 13.03 4.90 21.26
CA PHE A 306 13.58 6.08 21.93
C PHE A 306 14.97 6.48 21.40
N ASN A 307 15.84 5.50 21.15
CA ASN A 307 17.24 5.68 20.76
C ASN A 307 17.66 4.65 19.70
N ASN A 308 17.75 5.10 18.45
CA ASN A 308 18.16 4.28 17.31
C ASN A 308 19.30 4.93 16.51
N THR A 309 19.70 4.23 15.45
CA THR A 309 20.79 4.60 14.55
C THR A 309 20.44 5.68 13.54
N TYR A 310 19.21 6.20 13.59
CA TYR A 310 18.72 7.27 12.73
C TYR A 310 18.57 8.62 13.46
N GLY A 311 18.88 8.65 14.77
CA GLY A 311 18.64 9.83 15.60
C GLY A 311 17.15 10.18 15.75
N LEU A 312 16.26 9.24 15.43
CA LEU A 312 14.82 9.44 15.42
C LEU A 312 14.23 9.04 16.78
N GLN A 313 13.91 10.01 17.61
CA GLN A 313 13.15 9.74 18.83
C GLN A 313 11.65 9.70 18.51
N THR A 314 11.08 8.49 18.46
CA THR A 314 9.67 8.29 18.09
C THR A 314 8.70 8.31 19.26
N ILE A 315 9.19 8.20 20.50
CA ILE A 315 8.38 8.25 21.73
C ILE A 315 9.02 9.18 22.76
N SER A 316 8.22 9.76 23.65
CA SER A 316 8.73 10.60 24.74
C SER A 316 9.49 9.78 25.79
N GLU A 317 10.28 10.45 26.62
CA GLU A 317 11.00 9.78 27.71
C GLU A 317 10.03 9.13 28.72
N ASP A 318 8.88 9.75 28.97
CA ASP A 318 7.85 9.19 29.85
C ASP A 318 7.24 7.91 29.28
N VAL A 319 6.95 7.88 27.97
CA VAL A 319 6.45 6.68 27.29
C VAL A 319 7.51 5.57 27.30
N TYR A 320 8.78 5.92 27.06
CA TYR A 320 9.91 5.00 27.16
C TYR A 320 10.03 4.36 28.56
N ARG A 321 10.02 5.19 29.62
CA ARG A 321 10.07 4.72 31.01
C ARG A 321 8.84 3.92 31.41
N GLY A 322 7.66 4.31 30.92
CA GLY A 322 6.41 3.58 31.10
C GLY A 322 6.46 2.19 30.49
N ALA A 323 6.94 2.06 29.26
CA ALA A 323 7.10 0.77 28.58
C ALA A 323 8.12 -0.13 29.32
N LEU A 324 9.25 0.41 29.76
CA LEU A 324 10.22 -0.34 30.59
C LEU A 324 9.63 -0.77 31.94
N THR A 325 8.83 0.09 32.57
CA THR A 325 8.15 -0.24 33.83
C THR A 325 7.15 -1.37 33.61
N ASN A 326 6.34 -1.31 32.54
CA ASN A 326 5.40 -2.39 32.18
C ASN A 326 6.13 -3.69 31.78
N LEU A 327 7.37 -3.59 31.32
CA LEU A 327 8.20 -4.74 31.00
C LEU A 327 8.63 -5.50 32.28
N THR A 328 9.09 -4.78 33.32
CA THR A 328 9.79 -5.37 34.47
C THR A 328 9.07 -5.31 35.81
N LYS A 329 7.97 -4.56 35.95
CA LYS A 329 7.22 -4.48 37.21
C LYS A 329 6.61 -5.84 37.57
N GLU A 330 6.24 -6.01 38.84
CA GLU A 330 5.48 -7.17 39.29
C GLU A 330 4.17 -7.31 38.49
N GLY A 331 3.94 -8.50 37.92
CA GLY A 331 2.82 -8.76 37.01
C GLY A 331 2.94 -8.08 35.65
N GLY A 332 4.12 -7.57 35.30
CA GLY A 332 4.47 -7.03 33.99
C GLY A 332 4.79 -8.10 32.96
N CYS A 333 5.24 -7.67 31.77
CA CYS A 333 5.45 -8.56 30.63
C CYS A 333 6.41 -9.72 30.94
N TYR A 334 7.55 -9.49 31.61
CA TYR A 334 8.49 -10.57 31.94
C TYR A 334 7.93 -11.61 32.91
N ASP A 335 7.26 -11.19 33.98
CA ASP A 335 6.62 -12.10 34.93
C ASP A 335 5.54 -12.96 34.26
N LEU A 336 4.75 -12.35 33.36
CA LEU A 336 3.72 -13.05 32.61
C LEU A 336 4.30 -14.06 31.61
N ILE A 337 5.39 -13.72 30.91
CA ILE A 337 6.11 -14.65 30.03
C ILE A 337 6.66 -15.83 30.83
N GLU A 338 7.29 -15.57 31.98
CA GLU A 338 7.81 -16.63 32.86
C GLU A 338 6.69 -17.53 33.39
N ARG A 339 5.55 -16.95 33.75
CA ARG A 339 4.37 -17.72 34.17
C ARG A 339 3.85 -18.62 33.05
N CYS A 340 3.71 -18.09 31.83
CA CYS A 340 3.36 -18.88 30.66
C CYS A 340 4.34 -20.05 30.44
N ARG A 341 5.64 -19.76 30.35
CA ARG A 341 6.68 -20.77 30.06
C ARG A 341 6.77 -21.83 31.16
N SER A 342 6.69 -21.44 32.44
CA SER A 342 6.73 -22.39 33.57
C SER A 342 5.55 -23.35 33.57
N LEU A 343 4.37 -22.90 33.16
CA LEU A 343 3.20 -23.77 32.98
C LEU A 343 3.34 -24.67 31.74
N ALA A 344 3.86 -24.12 30.63
CA ALA A 344 4.02 -24.84 29.38
C ALA A 344 5.01 -26.01 29.46
N ILE A 345 5.98 -25.99 30.38
CA ILE A 345 6.92 -27.10 30.62
C ILE A 345 6.18 -28.40 30.98
N PHE A 346 5.05 -28.31 31.68
CA PHE A 346 4.26 -29.48 32.09
C PHE A 346 3.32 -30.00 30.97
N GLU A 347 3.21 -29.28 29.85
CA GLU A 347 2.43 -29.71 28.70
C GLU A 347 3.26 -30.63 27.80
N LEU A 348 3.26 -31.93 28.13
CA LEU A 348 3.93 -32.95 27.33
C LEU A 348 3.47 -32.88 25.87
N GLY A 349 4.44 -32.70 24.96
CA GLY A 349 4.19 -32.58 23.52
C GLY A 349 3.71 -31.20 23.03
N GLN A 350 3.42 -30.24 23.91
CA GLN A 350 3.06 -28.86 23.54
C GLN A 350 2.00 -28.78 22.43
N TYR A 351 0.89 -29.48 22.62
CA TYR A 351 -0.19 -29.59 21.63
C TYR A 351 -1.12 -28.36 21.59
N GLY A 352 -0.98 -27.42 22.51
CA GLY A 352 -1.79 -26.20 22.55
C GLY A 352 -3.23 -26.44 22.98
N THR A 353 -3.51 -27.53 23.69
CA THR A 353 -4.87 -27.92 24.12
C THR A 353 -5.13 -27.62 25.60
N ASN A 354 -4.09 -27.34 26.39
CA ASN A 354 -4.25 -27.03 27.81
C ASN A 354 -4.72 -25.58 28.02
N HIS A 355 -5.99 -25.43 28.41
CA HIS A 355 -6.63 -24.13 28.64
C HIS A 355 -5.84 -23.23 29.60
N THR A 356 -5.34 -23.77 30.72
CA THR A 356 -4.62 -22.99 31.73
C THR A 356 -3.30 -22.42 31.18
N VAL A 357 -2.59 -23.20 30.35
CA VAL A 357 -1.35 -22.74 29.71
C VAL A 357 -1.69 -21.69 28.64
N ASN A 358 -2.67 -22.00 27.79
CA ASN A 358 -3.14 -21.11 26.72
C ASN A 358 -3.54 -19.74 27.25
N GLU A 359 -4.38 -19.69 28.30
CA GLU A 359 -4.82 -18.45 28.93
C GLU A 359 -3.66 -17.63 29.50
N ALA A 360 -2.71 -18.28 30.18
CA ALA A 360 -1.52 -17.60 30.72
C ALA A 360 -0.65 -17.01 29.61
N CYS A 361 -0.42 -17.76 28.53
CA CYS A 361 0.38 -17.32 27.39
C CYS A 361 -0.31 -16.24 26.54
N ALA A 362 -1.62 -16.36 26.32
CA ALA A 362 -2.39 -15.34 25.62
C ALA A 362 -2.42 -14.03 26.42
N THR A 363 -2.62 -14.10 27.74
CA THR A 363 -2.55 -12.93 28.63
C THR A 363 -1.20 -12.25 28.54
N ALA A 364 -0.10 -13.01 28.61
CA ALA A 364 1.24 -12.49 28.45
C ALA A 364 1.46 -11.83 27.08
N THR A 365 1.02 -12.50 26.00
CA THR A 365 1.13 -11.97 24.63
C THR A 365 0.41 -10.63 24.49
N LEU A 366 -0.87 -10.57 24.86
CA LEU A 366 -1.69 -9.37 24.75
C LEU A 366 -1.12 -8.22 25.59
N TYR A 367 -0.66 -8.52 26.81
CA TYR A 367 -0.06 -7.51 27.69
C TYR A 367 1.22 -6.91 27.09
N CYS A 368 2.15 -7.76 26.65
CA CYS A 368 3.41 -7.31 26.04
C CYS A 368 3.16 -6.51 24.76
N PHE A 369 2.20 -6.95 23.92
CA PHE A 369 1.82 -6.23 22.71
C PHE A 369 1.19 -4.87 23.00
N GLN A 370 0.32 -4.78 24.01
CA GLN A 370 -0.36 -3.54 24.34
C GLN A 370 0.58 -2.51 24.96
N TYR A 371 1.37 -2.92 25.96
CA TYR A 371 2.07 -1.97 26.84
C TYR A 371 3.56 -1.80 26.55
N VAL A 372 4.18 -2.73 25.83
CA VAL A 372 5.61 -2.66 25.47
C VAL A 372 5.76 -2.34 23.98
N GLN A 373 5.32 -3.23 23.09
CA GLN A 373 5.43 -3.00 21.65
C GLN A 373 4.46 -1.90 21.18
N GLY A 374 3.24 -1.90 21.69
CA GLY A 374 2.15 -1.00 21.33
C GLY A 374 2.38 0.45 21.75
N ALA A 375 3.31 0.70 22.67
CA ALA A 375 3.72 2.05 23.04
C ALA A 375 4.21 2.84 21.83
N PHE A 376 4.95 2.21 20.91
CA PHE A 376 5.35 2.82 19.65
C PHE A 376 4.15 3.11 18.74
N THR A 377 3.29 2.12 18.49
CA THR A 377 2.15 2.26 17.57
C THR A 377 1.18 3.36 18.04
N ALA A 378 0.95 3.45 19.35
CA ALA A 378 0.05 4.44 19.94
C ALA A 378 0.60 5.88 19.92
N ASN A 379 1.93 6.07 19.94
CA ASN A 379 2.52 7.39 20.20
C ASN A 379 3.40 7.93 19.06
N SER A 380 3.97 7.08 18.20
CA SER A 380 4.99 7.48 17.24
C SER A 380 4.46 8.15 15.98
N LYS A 381 3.21 7.83 15.57
CA LYS A 381 2.66 8.14 14.24
C LYS A 381 3.54 7.60 13.08
N ARG A 382 4.41 6.62 13.35
CA ARG A 382 5.30 5.98 12.37
C ARG A 382 4.86 4.55 12.06
N ASN A 383 5.31 4.02 10.93
CA ASN A 383 5.00 2.65 10.53
C ASN A 383 5.88 1.64 11.32
N PRO A 384 5.30 0.62 11.97
CA PRO A 384 6.08 -0.34 12.77
C PRO A 384 6.97 -1.28 11.94
N PHE A 385 6.82 -1.31 10.62
CA PHE A 385 7.64 -2.13 9.74
C PHE A 385 8.69 -1.31 8.97
N ASP A 386 8.64 0.03 9.05
CA ASP A 386 9.68 0.97 8.61
C ASP A 386 9.51 2.29 9.38
N ILE A 387 10.37 2.51 10.39
CA ILE A 387 10.29 3.70 11.25
C ILE A 387 10.48 5.02 10.50
N SER A 388 11.01 4.98 9.27
CA SER A 388 11.16 6.19 8.46
C SER A 388 9.85 6.69 7.85
N ARG A 389 8.81 5.84 7.83
CA ARG A 389 7.53 6.13 7.17
C ARG A 389 6.45 6.56 8.17
N GLY A 390 5.51 7.38 7.72
CA GLY A 390 4.29 7.69 8.48
C GLY A 390 3.42 6.45 8.69
N SER A 391 2.59 6.41 9.74
CA SER A 391 1.79 5.23 10.12
C SER A 391 0.82 4.74 9.06
N LYS A 392 0.44 5.58 8.10
CA LYS A 392 -0.44 5.26 6.97
C LYS A 392 0.29 5.12 5.63
N SER A 393 1.62 5.21 5.62
CA SER A 393 2.39 5.04 4.38
C SER A 393 2.44 3.56 4.02
N PRO A 394 2.15 3.20 2.76
CA PRO A 394 2.31 1.82 2.30
C PRO A 394 3.76 1.41 2.49
N LEU A 395 3.99 0.23 3.07
CA LEU A 395 5.34 -0.30 3.24
C LEU A 395 6.03 -0.48 1.89
N LEU A 396 5.34 -1.19 1.01
CA LEU A 396 5.67 -1.59 -0.34
C LEU A 396 4.32 -1.94 -0.94
N ILE A 397 3.87 -1.26 -2.00
CA ILE A 397 2.63 -1.68 -2.67
C ILE A 397 2.99 -2.95 -3.44
N ASP A 398 2.62 -4.10 -2.88
CA ASP A 398 2.56 -5.31 -3.66
C ASP A 398 1.19 -5.38 -4.34
N TYR A 399 1.21 -5.83 -5.59
CA TYR A 399 0.01 -5.98 -6.39
C TYR A 399 -0.49 -7.45 -6.33
N ILE A 400 -0.14 -8.18 -5.25
CA ILE A 400 -0.31 -9.63 -5.17
C ILE A 400 -1.77 -10.02 -5.06
N ILE A 401 -2.56 -9.27 -4.28
CA ILE A 401 -3.97 -9.60 -4.03
C ILE A 401 -4.76 -9.61 -5.34
N GLY A 402 -4.60 -8.53 -6.12
CA GLY A 402 -5.25 -8.38 -7.42
C GLY A 402 -4.69 -9.31 -8.49
N TYR A 403 -3.39 -9.60 -8.47
CA TYR A 403 -2.76 -10.52 -9.43
C TYR A 403 -3.18 -11.98 -9.18
N MET A 404 -3.10 -12.45 -7.93
CA MET A 404 -3.45 -13.81 -7.55
C MET A 404 -4.95 -14.11 -7.64
N ASN A 405 -5.79 -13.07 -7.68
CA ASN A 405 -7.23 -13.19 -7.93
C ASN A 405 -7.62 -13.07 -9.42
N GLN A 406 -6.67 -12.94 -10.35
CA GLN A 406 -6.97 -13.08 -11.77
C GLN A 406 -7.31 -14.54 -12.11
N ASP A 407 -8.40 -14.76 -12.86
CA ASP A 407 -8.84 -16.09 -13.26
C ASP A 407 -7.76 -16.86 -14.05
N TRP A 408 -7.02 -16.18 -14.92
CA TRP A 408 -5.94 -16.81 -15.69
C TRP A 408 -4.75 -17.22 -14.79
N VAL A 409 -4.43 -16.42 -13.76
CA VAL A 409 -3.38 -16.75 -12.78
C VAL A 409 -3.76 -17.98 -11.98
N GLN A 410 -5.00 -18.03 -11.47
CA GLN A 410 -5.48 -19.18 -10.71
C GLN A 410 -5.49 -20.47 -11.54
N LYS A 411 -5.92 -20.38 -12.81
CA LYS A 411 -5.90 -21.51 -13.76
C LYS A 411 -4.49 -21.96 -14.11
N GLU A 412 -3.54 -21.04 -14.24
CA GLU A 412 -2.15 -21.37 -14.53
C GLU A 412 -1.47 -22.04 -13.33
N LEU A 413 -1.68 -21.51 -12.12
CA LEU A 413 -1.18 -22.10 -10.88
C LEU A 413 -1.90 -23.39 -10.46
N GLY A 414 -3.09 -23.64 -11.01
CA GLY A 414 -3.90 -24.83 -10.71
C GLY A 414 -4.56 -24.78 -9.33
N VAL A 415 -4.89 -23.58 -8.83
CA VAL A 415 -5.47 -23.38 -7.49
C VAL A 415 -7.01 -23.35 -7.55
N PRO A 416 -7.72 -23.98 -6.60
CA PRO A 416 -9.19 -24.10 -6.61
C PRO A 416 -9.93 -23.02 -5.80
N LEU A 417 -9.24 -21.98 -5.34
CA LEU A 417 -9.75 -20.98 -4.39
C LEU A 417 -9.27 -19.57 -4.73
N ASN A 418 -10.01 -18.58 -4.23
CA ASN A 418 -9.61 -17.18 -4.23
C ASN A 418 -8.46 -16.94 -3.26
N PHE A 419 -7.67 -15.90 -3.53
CA PHE A 419 -6.49 -15.58 -2.76
C PHE A 419 -6.79 -14.54 -1.66
N SER A 420 -6.32 -14.80 -0.45
CA SER A 420 -6.18 -13.80 0.61
C SER A 420 -4.73 -13.72 1.07
N ILE A 421 -4.23 -12.50 1.33
CA ILE A 421 -2.83 -12.30 1.73
C ILE A 421 -2.53 -12.83 3.13
N SER A 422 -3.54 -12.80 4.01
CA SER A 422 -3.45 -13.24 5.40
C SER A 422 -4.70 -13.98 5.86
N SER A 423 -4.57 -14.71 6.98
CA SER A 423 -5.64 -15.41 7.67
C SER A 423 -5.81 -14.86 9.10
N ASN A 424 -6.87 -14.09 9.31
CA ASN A 424 -7.15 -13.48 10.63
C ASN A 424 -7.45 -14.54 11.70
N VAL A 425 -8.07 -15.66 11.32
CA VAL A 425 -8.27 -16.83 12.19
C VAL A 425 -6.95 -17.36 12.73
N ILE A 426 -5.95 -17.55 11.88
CA ILE A 426 -4.64 -18.05 12.31
C ILE A 426 -3.97 -17.03 13.24
N THR A 427 -3.98 -15.74 12.88
CA THR A 427 -3.44 -14.68 13.74
C THR A 427 -4.06 -14.71 15.14
N GLN A 428 -5.40 -14.79 15.22
CA GLN A 428 -6.12 -14.81 16.48
C GLN A 428 -5.86 -16.08 17.30
N THR A 429 -5.81 -17.25 16.65
CA THR A 429 -5.51 -18.51 17.34
C THR A 429 -4.12 -18.48 17.96
N TYR A 430 -3.09 -18.06 17.22
CA TYR A 430 -1.71 -18.10 17.72
C TYR A 430 -1.44 -17.03 18.78
N LEU A 431 -1.95 -15.82 18.59
CA LEU A 431 -1.64 -14.70 19.48
C LEU A 431 -2.64 -14.55 20.63
N GLY A 432 -3.93 -14.70 20.34
CA GLY A 432 -5.03 -14.45 21.27
C GLY A 432 -5.54 -15.69 22.01
N VAL A 433 -5.33 -16.90 21.47
CA VAL A 433 -5.81 -18.14 22.10
C VAL A 433 -4.68 -18.92 22.73
N THR A 434 -3.67 -19.33 21.97
CA THR A 434 -2.58 -20.18 22.49
C THR A 434 -1.40 -19.39 23.05
N GLY A 435 -1.29 -18.11 22.70
CA GLY A 435 -0.20 -17.22 23.09
C GLY A 435 1.17 -17.72 22.65
N ASP A 436 1.24 -18.29 21.45
CA ASP A 436 2.39 -19.05 20.96
C ASP A 436 3.69 -18.21 20.89
N LEU A 437 3.54 -16.91 20.63
CA LEU A 437 4.66 -15.95 20.56
C LEU A 437 5.52 -15.91 21.82
N VAL A 438 4.90 -15.98 23.01
CA VAL A 438 5.63 -15.97 24.29
C VAL A 438 5.88 -17.38 24.83
N ARG A 439 5.19 -18.38 24.28
CA ARG A 439 5.37 -19.81 24.60
C ARG A 439 6.70 -20.33 24.08
N VAL A 440 7.07 -19.95 22.85
CA VAL A 440 8.35 -20.33 22.23
C VAL A 440 9.51 -19.59 22.89
N SER A 441 10.64 -20.27 23.06
CA SER A 441 11.90 -19.74 23.60
C SER A 441 13.05 -19.96 22.62
N ILE A 442 14.19 -19.33 22.89
CA ILE A 442 15.45 -19.53 22.17
C ILE A 442 15.97 -20.98 22.16
N ASP A 443 15.41 -21.89 22.96
CA ASP A 443 15.87 -23.29 23.07
C ASP A 443 15.89 -24.05 21.73
N LYS A 444 14.96 -23.72 20.83
CA LYS A 444 14.93 -24.30 19.47
C LYS A 444 16.14 -23.86 18.66
N MET A 445 16.50 -22.58 18.73
CA MET A 445 17.71 -22.05 18.10
C MET A 445 18.98 -22.64 18.73
N ASN A 446 19.02 -22.79 20.06
CA ASN A 446 20.14 -23.42 20.75
C ASN A 446 20.37 -24.86 20.25
N ARG A 447 19.31 -25.66 20.07
CA ARG A 447 19.46 -27.01 19.50
C ARG A 447 20.12 -26.98 18.12
N VAL A 448 19.66 -26.09 17.25
CA VAL A 448 20.21 -25.94 15.89
C VAL A 448 21.68 -25.49 15.95
N ALA A 449 22.00 -24.51 16.80
CA ALA A 449 23.35 -23.96 16.96
C ALA A 449 24.36 -24.97 17.54
N ASN A 450 23.90 -25.99 18.27
CA ASN A 450 24.74 -27.08 18.78
C ASN A 450 25.01 -28.19 17.75
N SER A 451 24.62 -27.98 16.48
CA SER A 451 24.80 -28.91 15.37
C SER A 451 25.59 -28.24 14.24
N ASP A 452 25.92 -28.99 13.18
CA ASP A 452 26.66 -28.47 12.02
C ASP A 452 25.79 -27.61 11.06
N ILE A 453 24.62 -27.14 11.51
CA ILE A 453 23.69 -26.32 10.73
C ILE A 453 24.13 -24.86 10.81
N LYS A 454 24.17 -24.17 9.66
CA LYS A 454 24.48 -22.74 9.57
C LYS A 454 23.32 -21.90 10.06
N ILE A 455 23.61 -20.81 10.78
CA ILE A 455 22.63 -19.83 11.25
C ILE A 455 22.97 -18.47 10.65
N ALA A 456 22.06 -17.92 9.86
CA ALA A 456 22.18 -16.60 9.27
C ALA A 456 21.02 -15.70 9.70
N LEU A 457 21.33 -14.63 10.43
CA LEU A 457 20.39 -13.63 10.90
C LEU A 457 20.61 -12.34 10.12
N ILE A 458 19.62 -11.87 9.36
CA ILE A 458 19.71 -10.71 8.47
C ILE A 458 18.62 -9.71 8.88
N PHE A 459 19.00 -8.52 9.34
CA PHE A 459 18.05 -7.55 9.87
C PHE A 459 18.21 -6.19 9.18
N GLY A 460 17.13 -5.71 8.58
CA GLY A 460 16.99 -4.35 8.09
C GLY A 460 16.92 -3.37 9.25
N ASP A 461 17.75 -2.33 9.18
CA ASP A 461 17.97 -1.44 10.32
C ASP A 461 16.92 -0.35 10.51
N ARG A 462 15.82 -0.36 9.74
CA ARG A 462 14.63 0.53 9.90
C ARG A 462 13.40 -0.19 10.43
N ASP A 463 13.42 -1.51 10.54
CA ASP A 463 12.29 -2.25 11.09
C ASP A 463 12.14 -2.02 12.59
N TYR A 464 10.92 -1.77 13.06
CA TYR A 464 10.60 -1.74 14.49
C TYR A 464 10.04 -3.08 14.98
N ARG A 465 9.25 -3.78 14.14
CA ARG A 465 8.47 -4.97 14.51
C ARG A 465 9.37 -6.12 14.97
N CYS A 466 10.41 -6.43 14.21
CA CYS A 466 11.48 -7.35 14.60
C CYS A 466 12.82 -6.61 14.40
N ASN A 467 13.04 -5.59 15.24
CA ASN A 467 14.15 -4.66 15.10
C ASN A 467 15.52 -5.34 15.26
N TRP A 468 16.54 -4.77 14.59
CA TRP A 468 17.88 -5.34 14.56
C TRP A 468 18.59 -5.41 15.91
N LEU A 469 18.24 -4.55 16.89
CA LEU A 469 18.81 -4.63 18.24
C LEU A 469 18.34 -5.90 18.96
N GLY A 470 17.05 -6.22 18.86
CA GLY A 470 16.50 -7.48 19.36
C GLY A 470 17.13 -8.69 18.65
N GLY A 471 17.25 -8.64 17.33
CA GLY A 471 17.92 -9.68 16.55
C GLY A 471 19.40 -9.90 16.92
N GLU A 472 20.14 -8.82 17.19
CA GLU A 472 21.52 -8.88 17.68
C GLU A 472 21.55 -9.58 19.04
N ALA A 473 20.67 -9.17 19.97
CA ALA A 473 20.58 -9.77 21.30
C ALA A 473 20.24 -11.26 21.26
N VAL A 474 19.37 -11.68 20.35
CA VAL A 474 19.09 -13.11 20.08
C VAL A 474 20.37 -13.82 19.63
N SER A 475 21.12 -13.25 18.68
CA SER A 475 22.36 -13.84 18.18
C SER A 475 23.42 -14.04 19.29
N LEU A 476 23.51 -13.09 20.22
CA LEU A 476 24.44 -13.10 21.36
C LEU A 476 23.93 -13.96 22.54
N SER A 477 22.67 -14.39 22.49
CA SER A 477 22.07 -15.26 23.50
C SER A 477 22.14 -16.74 23.13
N LEU A 478 22.61 -17.07 21.92
CA LEU A 478 22.77 -18.44 21.46
C LEU A 478 23.82 -19.17 22.31
N SER A 479 23.43 -20.34 22.81
CA SER A 479 24.29 -21.21 23.62
C SER A 479 24.80 -22.39 22.80
N TYR A 480 26.07 -22.33 22.40
CA TYR A 480 26.77 -23.36 21.62
C TYR A 480 28.29 -23.26 21.85
N PRO A 481 29.10 -24.29 21.52
CA PRO A 481 30.51 -24.36 21.92
C PRO A 481 31.38 -23.17 21.48
N ALA A 482 31.11 -22.61 20.30
CA ALA A 482 31.87 -21.50 19.73
C ALA A 482 31.25 -20.11 19.99
N ALA A 483 30.21 -20.01 20.83
CA ALA A 483 29.55 -18.74 21.16
C ALA A 483 30.52 -17.64 21.66
N PRO A 484 31.51 -17.93 22.53
CA PRO A 484 32.48 -16.91 22.95
C PRO A 484 33.27 -16.30 21.78
N LEU A 485 33.63 -17.11 20.78
CA LEU A 485 34.36 -16.64 19.60
C LEU A 485 33.48 -15.78 18.68
N PHE A 486 32.19 -16.06 18.62
CA PHE A 486 31.20 -15.19 17.97
C PHE A 486 31.01 -13.86 18.71
N HIS A 487 31.01 -13.89 20.05
CA HIS A 487 30.95 -12.68 20.89
C HIS A 487 32.21 -11.81 20.76
N ASP A 488 33.36 -12.43 20.52
CA ASP A 488 34.62 -11.71 20.30
C ASP A 488 34.80 -11.22 18.84
N ALA A 489 34.04 -11.77 17.89
CA ALA A 489 34.10 -11.36 16.49
C ALA A 489 33.61 -9.91 16.29
N GLY A 490 34.32 -9.14 15.47
CA GLY A 490 33.99 -7.74 15.19
C GLY A 490 33.08 -7.58 13.97
N TYR A 491 32.33 -6.48 13.92
CA TYR A 491 31.51 -6.08 12.78
C TYR A 491 32.35 -5.63 11.59
N GLN A 492 32.24 -6.37 10.49
CA GLN A 492 32.92 -6.11 9.22
C GLN A 492 31.93 -5.64 8.15
N SER A 493 32.35 -4.77 7.24
CA SER A 493 31.52 -4.35 6.11
C SER A 493 31.20 -5.50 5.15
N ILE A 494 29.93 -5.57 4.76
CA ILE A 494 29.46 -6.47 3.70
C ILE A 494 29.77 -5.78 2.37
N LEU A 495 30.67 -6.40 1.59
CA LEU A 495 31.13 -5.86 0.32
C LEU A 495 30.21 -6.32 -0.82
N PRO A 496 29.92 -5.45 -1.81
CA PRO A 496 29.30 -5.87 -3.07
C PRO A 496 30.26 -6.78 -3.86
N VAL A 497 29.74 -7.59 -4.78
CA VAL A 497 30.60 -8.38 -5.67
C VAL A 497 31.28 -7.44 -6.67
N SER A 498 32.61 -7.40 -6.64
CA SER A 498 33.41 -6.39 -7.33
C SER A 498 33.39 -6.51 -8.85
N ASN A 499 32.85 -5.48 -9.52
CA ASN A 499 33.46 -4.85 -10.69
C ASN A 499 33.63 -3.32 -10.50
N ALA A 500 33.50 -2.82 -9.27
CA ALA A 500 33.78 -1.41 -8.95
C ALA A 500 35.27 -1.23 -8.62
N THR A 501 36.01 -0.64 -9.54
CA THR A 501 37.47 -0.37 -9.48
C THR A 501 37.87 0.74 -8.49
N SER A 502 37.06 1.05 -7.49
CA SER A 502 37.34 2.11 -6.51
C SER A 502 37.35 1.57 -5.08
N PRO A 503 38.35 1.93 -4.25
CA PRO A 503 38.36 1.56 -2.84
C PRO A 503 37.17 2.21 -2.12
N VAL A 504 36.32 1.37 -1.54
CA VAL A 504 35.12 1.74 -0.77
C VAL A 504 35.57 2.15 0.65
N PRO A 505 35.36 3.41 1.09
CA PRO A 505 35.73 3.86 2.44
C PRO A 505 35.17 2.96 3.55
N SER A 506 35.88 2.82 4.68
CA SER A 506 35.34 2.14 5.87
C SER A 506 34.00 2.76 6.28
N GLY A 507 32.92 1.96 6.29
CA GLY A 507 31.54 2.44 6.54
C GLY A 507 30.68 2.65 5.29
N SER A 508 31.17 2.37 4.08
CA SER A 508 30.41 2.49 2.82
C SER A 508 29.97 1.17 2.18
N GLY A 509 29.94 0.08 2.97
CA GLY A 509 29.23 -1.16 2.62
C GLY A 509 27.72 -1.01 2.82
N SER A 510 26.92 -1.87 2.19
CA SER A 510 25.46 -1.88 2.31
C SER A 510 24.93 -2.48 3.62
N GLY A 511 25.84 -2.94 4.48
CA GLY A 511 25.57 -3.42 5.82
C GLY A 511 26.84 -3.85 6.55
N LEU A 512 26.67 -4.36 7.77
CA LEU A 512 27.73 -4.91 8.62
C LEU A 512 27.37 -6.33 9.04
N VAL A 513 28.38 -7.18 9.15
CA VAL A 513 28.22 -8.55 9.64
C VAL A 513 29.19 -8.86 10.77
N ARG A 514 28.67 -9.51 11.81
CA ARG A 514 29.43 -10.26 12.81
C ARG A 514 29.28 -11.74 12.48
N GLN A 515 30.39 -12.44 12.31
CA GLN A 515 30.38 -13.86 11.95
C GLN A 515 31.53 -14.59 12.64
N HIS A 516 31.23 -15.78 13.15
CA HIS A 516 32.22 -16.77 13.50
C HIS A 516 31.75 -18.15 13.02
N GLY A 517 32.58 -18.81 12.22
CA GLY A 517 32.24 -20.09 11.60
C GLY A 517 30.87 -20.06 10.90
N SER A 518 29.97 -20.93 11.37
CA SER A 518 28.63 -21.16 10.80
C SER A 518 27.54 -20.21 11.31
N VAL A 519 27.84 -19.30 12.25
CA VAL A 519 26.87 -18.35 12.81
C VAL A 519 27.20 -16.92 12.38
N SER A 520 26.21 -16.23 11.82
CA SER A 520 26.33 -14.84 11.36
C SER A 520 25.12 -13.99 11.75
N PHE A 521 25.39 -12.74 12.11
CA PHE A 521 24.40 -11.68 12.31
C PHE A 521 24.75 -10.48 11.44
N SER A 522 23.81 -10.06 10.60
CA SER A 522 23.96 -8.98 9.63
C SER A 522 22.97 -7.87 9.91
N ARG A 523 23.48 -6.64 10.08
CA ARG A 523 22.69 -5.40 10.06
C ARG A 523 22.76 -4.82 8.65
N VAL A 524 21.64 -4.82 7.93
CA VAL A 524 21.51 -4.28 6.57
C VAL A 524 20.99 -2.84 6.66
N PHE A 525 21.69 -1.92 6.02
CA PHE A 525 21.38 -0.50 6.11
C PHE A 525 20.20 -0.12 5.22
N ASN A 526 19.43 0.87 5.66
CA ASN A 526 18.35 1.49 4.89
C ASN A 526 17.25 0.51 4.46
N ALA A 527 16.95 -0.49 5.30
CA ALA A 527 15.96 -1.52 4.99
C ALA A 527 14.93 -1.68 6.12
N GLY A 528 13.65 -1.78 5.74
CA GLY A 528 12.55 -2.09 6.66
C GLY A 528 12.39 -3.61 6.89
N HIS A 529 11.20 -4.02 7.31
CA HIS A 529 10.87 -5.39 7.71
C HIS A 529 11.10 -6.46 6.61
N ALA A 530 10.78 -6.12 5.36
CA ALA A 530 11.01 -6.96 4.20
C ALA A 530 12.39 -6.67 3.58
N VAL A 531 13.49 -7.04 4.25
CA VAL A 531 14.86 -6.59 3.89
C VAL A 531 15.19 -6.80 2.42
N GLY A 532 14.79 -7.95 1.87
CA GLY A 532 15.04 -8.31 0.47
C GLY A 532 14.37 -7.37 -0.53
N ALA A 533 13.25 -6.74 -0.15
CA ALA A 533 12.59 -5.75 -0.99
C ALA A 533 13.29 -4.39 -0.98
N TYR A 534 13.92 -4.01 0.15
CA TYR A 534 14.63 -2.74 0.29
C TYR A 534 16.07 -2.80 -0.25
N GLN A 535 16.75 -3.92 0.00
CA GLN A 535 18.17 -4.13 -0.32
C GLN A 535 18.39 -5.49 -1.02
N PRO A 536 17.76 -5.72 -2.20
CA PRO A 536 17.72 -7.03 -2.85
C PRO A 536 19.11 -7.59 -3.16
N GLU A 537 20.02 -6.78 -3.71
CA GLU A 537 21.40 -7.18 -4.01
C GLU A 537 22.17 -7.64 -2.76
N THR A 538 22.11 -6.84 -1.71
CA THR A 538 22.82 -7.11 -0.44
C THR A 538 22.33 -8.41 0.18
N VAL A 539 21.01 -8.58 0.28
CA VAL A 539 20.41 -9.79 0.87
C VAL A 539 20.69 -11.01 0.02
N PHE A 540 20.64 -10.90 -1.31
CA PHE A 540 21.03 -11.98 -2.22
C PHE A 540 22.48 -12.42 -1.99
N HIS A 541 23.42 -11.48 -1.88
CA HIS A 541 24.82 -11.84 -1.64
C HIS A 541 25.05 -12.49 -0.27
N ILE A 542 24.38 -12.02 0.78
CA ILE A 542 24.45 -12.68 2.09
C ILE A 542 23.92 -14.12 1.98
N PHE A 543 22.73 -14.28 1.39
CA PHE A 543 22.11 -15.59 1.19
C PHE A 543 23.04 -16.53 0.40
N ASP A 544 23.51 -16.11 -0.77
CA ASP A 544 24.36 -16.91 -1.65
C ASP A 544 25.66 -17.35 -0.95
N ARG A 545 26.32 -16.42 -0.24
CA ARG A 545 27.54 -16.72 0.52
C ARG A 545 27.31 -17.76 1.61
N VAL A 546 26.21 -17.65 2.37
CA VAL A 546 25.87 -18.62 3.42
C VAL A 546 25.56 -20.00 2.83
N MET A 547 24.75 -20.04 1.76
CA MET A 547 24.34 -21.28 1.11
C MET A 547 25.53 -22.06 0.54
N PHE A 548 26.58 -21.35 0.10
CA PHE A 548 27.79 -21.93 -0.51
C PHE A 548 29.05 -21.86 0.37
N ASP A 549 28.87 -21.86 1.70
CA ASP A 549 29.94 -22.01 2.68
C ASP A 549 31.06 -20.96 2.52
N ARG A 550 30.66 -19.69 2.34
CA ARG A 550 31.54 -18.51 2.26
C ARG A 550 31.33 -17.55 3.43
N ASP A 551 32.34 -16.73 3.70
CA ASP A 551 32.19 -15.62 4.63
C ASP A 551 31.22 -14.57 4.08
N VAL A 552 30.35 -14.06 4.95
CA VAL A 552 29.30 -13.10 4.56
C VAL A 552 29.90 -11.75 4.16
N ALA A 553 31.02 -11.36 4.78
CA ALA A 553 31.61 -10.05 4.57
C ALA A 553 32.13 -9.85 3.13
N THR A 554 32.86 -10.83 2.60
CA THR A 554 33.57 -10.71 1.31
C THR A 554 33.19 -11.77 0.29
N GLY A 555 32.76 -12.95 0.73
CA GLY A 555 32.50 -14.11 -0.13
C GLY A 555 33.76 -14.86 -0.60
N ASN A 556 34.96 -14.45 -0.15
CA ASN A 556 36.23 -14.97 -0.66
C ASN A 556 36.82 -16.11 0.19
N LEU A 557 36.48 -16.17 1.47
CA LEU A 557 36.97 -17.15 2.42
C LEU A 557 35.93 -18.26 2.57
N SER A 558 36.40 -19.51 2.67
CA SER A 558 35.51 -20.63 2.94
C SER A 558 35.20 -20.71 4.43
N THR A 559 33.94 -20.98 4.75
CA THR A 559 33.45 -21.24 6.12
C THR A 559 33.11 -22.71 6.36
N ALA A 560 33.32 -23.58 5.37
CA ALA A 560 33.03 -25.02 5.45
C ALA A 560 33.84 -25.74 6.56
N GLY A 561 33.24 -26.77 7.17
CA GLY A 561 33.93 -27.79 7.97
C GLY A 561 34.70 -27.27 9.19
N SER A 562 33.99 -26.76 10.21
CA SER A 562 34.58 -26.25 11.47
C SER A 562 35.67 -25.18 11.24
N SER A 563 35.48 -24.32 10.23
CA SER A 563 36.41 -23.22 9.95
C SER A 563 36.53 -22.28 11.16
N ASN A 564 37.76 -21.89 11.50
CA ASN A 564 38.03 -20.95 12.60
C ASN A 564 37.94 -19.48 12.14
N TYR A 565 37.11 -19.21 11.13
CA TYR A 565 36.94 -17.87 10.58
C TYR A 565 36.17 -16.98 11.57
N SER A 566 36.66 -15.76 11.78
CA SER A 566 35.95 -14.69 12.48
C SER A 566 36.03 -13.39 11.69
N SER A 567 34.92 -12.68 11.59
CA SER A 567 34.89 -11.33 11.03
C SER A 567 35.68 -10.35 11.92
N LYS A 568 36.24 -9.30 11.30
CA LYS A 568 37.08 -8.31 11.98
C LYS A 568 36.47 -6.91 11.89
N GLY A 569 36.52 -6.17 13.00
CA GLY A 569 36.10 -4.77 13.05
C GLY A 569 35.65 -4.36 14.44
N SER A 570 34.75 -3.37 14.53
CA SER A 570 34.23 -2.86 15.81
C SER A 570 33.41 -3.91 16.56
N ALA A 571 33.49 -3.94 17.89
CA ALA A 571 32.62 -4.80 18.69
C ALA A 571 31.13 -4.39 18.61
N SER A 572 30.83 -3.14 18.25
CA SER A 572 29.47 -2.63 18.13
C SER A 572 29.22 -2.04 16.74
N SER A 573 28.03 -2.30 16.19
CA SER A 573 27.52 -1.60 15.02
C SER A 573 26.67 -0.37 15.35
N PHE A 574 26.34 -0.11 16.62
CA PHE A 574 25.40 0.96 17.00
C PHE A 574 25.90 2.38 16.70
N ASP A 575 27.22 2.56 16.67
CA ASP A 575 27.86 3.84 16.35
C ASP A 575 27.79 4.19 14.87
N VAL A 576 27.47 3.21 14.02
CA VAL A 576 27.24 3.45 12.58
C VAL A 576 25.82 3.97 12.38
N LYS A 577 25.72 5.29 12.22
CA LYS A 577 24.47 6.03 12.04
C LYS A 577 24.12 6.16 10.55
N ASN A 578 22.83 6.14 10.26
CA ASN A 578 22.27 6.36 8.92
C ASN A 578 21.35 7.58 8.94
N GLN A 579 21.14 8.20 7.79
CA GLN A 579 20.18 9.29 7.65
C GLN A 579 18.82 8.75 7.21
N LEU A 580 17.74 9.30 7.78
CA LEU A 580 16.39 8.99 7.31
C LEU A 580 16.22 9.46 5.86
N PRO A 581 15.46 8.73 5.04
CA PRO A 581 15.11 9.19 3.71
C PRO A 581 14.30 10.49 3.81
N ILE A 582 14.50 11.40 2.86
CA ILE A 582 13.80 12.70 2.80
C ILE A 582 12.36 12.52 2.29
N ASP A 583 12.04 11.36 1.70
CA ASP A 583 10.78 11.06 1.05
C ASP A 583 10.04 9.91 1.77
N GLU A 584 8.75 10.10 2.07
CA GLU A 584 7.88 9.10 2.71
C GLU A 584 7.26 8.12 1.69
N GLY A 585 7.65 8.26 0.41
CA GLY A 585 7.06 7.54 -0.71
C GLY A 585 5.69 8.10 -1.05
N GLU A 586 5.39 8.29 -2.33
CA GLU A 586 4.09 8.78 -2.73
C GLU A 586 3.00 7.74 -2.44
N PRO A 587 1.91 8.11 -1.72
CA PRO A 587 0.77 7.23 -1.56
C PRO A 587 0.17 6.93 -2.94
N ARG A 588 0.06 5.65 -3.31
CA ARG A 588 -0.67 5.23 -4.51
C ARG A 588 -1.89 4.45 -4.07
N CYS A 589 -2.99 4.69 -4.75
CA CYS A 589 -4.21 3.94 -4.51
C CYS A 589 -4.10 2.56 -5.17
N TYR A 590 -4.60 1.56 -4.47
CA TYR A 590 -4.71 0.20 -4.96
C TYR A 590 -6.05 -0.32 -4.47
N THR A 591 -7.02 -0.55 -5.36
CA THR A 591 -8.40 -0.89 -4.97
C THR A 591 -8.53 -2.24 -4.24
N TRP A 592 -7.55 -3.14 -4.42
CA TRP A 592 -7.45 -4.38 -3.66
C TRP A 592 -6.80 -4.21 -2.27
N ASP A 593 -6.31 -3.00 -1.95
CA ASP A 593 -5.73 -2.60 -0.65
C ASP A 593 -6.05 -1.10 -0.38
N ALA A 594 -7.33 -0.80 -0.20
CA ALA A 594 -7.88 0.55 -0.22
C ALA A 594 -7.41 1.47 0.93
N LEU A 595 -6.74 0.93 1.95
CA LEU A 595 -6.27 1.69 3.12
C LEU A 595 -5.01 2.54 2.84
N ASN A 596 -4.39 2.41 1.66
CA ASN A 596 -3.10 3.03 1.32
C ASN A 596 -3.16 4.29 0.41
N THR A 597 -4.33 4.93 0.27
CA THR A 597 -4.56 6.01 -0.73
C THR A 597 -4.47 7.45 -0.18
N SER A 598 -3.70 8.36 -0.80
CA SER A 598 -4.05 9.81 -0.90
C SER A 598 -3.12 10.71 -1.76
N LYS A 599 -3.73 11.57 -2.60
CA LYS A 599 -3.53 13.05 -2.75
C LYS A 599 -4.58 13.62 -3.74
N LYS A 600 -5.06 14.86 -3.52
CA LYS A 600 -6.30 15.42 -4.12
C LYS A 600 -6.17 16.08 -5.51
N GLU A 601 -5.04 15.99 -6.20
CA GLU A 601 -4.81 16.73 -7.47
C GLU A 601 -4.08 15.92 -8.56
N HIS A 602 -3.90 14.61 -8.37
CA HIS A 602 -3.19 13.74 -9.32
C HIS A 602 -4.19 12.99 -10.20
N VAL A 603 -3.99 13.01 -11.52
CA VAL A 603 -4.87 12.29 -12.47
C VAL A 603 -4.84 10.77 -12.28
N ALA A 604 -3.82 10.26 -11.59
CA ALA A 604 -3.69 8.83 -11.26
C ALA A 604 -4.89 8.28 -10.49
N ARG A 605 -5.60 9.10 -9.70
CA ARG A 605 -6.77 8.67 -8.92
C ARG A 605 -8.05 8.54 -9.75
N TRP A 606 -8.08 9.09 -10.97
CA TRP A 606 -9.34 9.25 -11.69
C TRP A 606 -9.96 7.94 -12.14
N ALA A 607 -9.16 6.96 -12.58
CA ALA A 607 -9.68 5.65 -12.98
C ALA A 607 -10.36 4.92 -11.82
N GLU A 608 -9.89 5.13 -10.59
CA GLU A 608 -10.42 4.48 -9.40
C GLU A 608 -11.67 5.19 -8.89
N CYS A 609 -11.64 6.52 -8.87
CA CYS A 609 -12.85 7.30 -8.62
C CYS A 609 -13.94 6.99 -9.64
N GLU A 610 -13.59 6.77 -10.92
CA GLU A 610 -14.54 6.40 -11.98
C GLU A 610 -15.25 5.07 -11.68
N ASN A 611 -14.55 4.08 -11.10
CA ASN A 611 -15.15 2.81 -10.69
C ASN A 611 -16.07 2.95 -9.48
N LEU A 612 -15.69 3.76 -8.48
CA LEU A 612 -16.48 3.94 -7.25
C LEU A 612 -17.70 4.84 -7.44
N PHE A 613 -17.60 5.80 -8.36
CA PHE A 613 -18.54 6.89 -8.50
C PHE A 613 -20.02 6.46 -8.71
N PRO A 614 -20.36 5.46 -9.54
CA PRO A 614 -21.74 4.99 -9.71
C PRO A 614 -22.35 4.47 -8.40
N HIS A 615 -21.55 3.83 -7.54
CA HIS A 615 -22.01 3.33 -6.24
C HIS A 615 -22.35 4.50 -5.30
N ILE A 616 -21.51 5.53 -5.28
CA ILE A 616 -21.76 6.76 -4.50
C ILE A 616 -23.04 7.45 -5.00
N GLN A 617 -23.27 7.51 -6.32
CA GLN A 617 -24.51 8.06 -6.86
C GLN A 617 -25.73 7.26 -6.43
N ARG A 618 -25.65 5.92 -6.42
CA ARG A 618 -26.76 5.07 -5.94
C ARG A 618 -27.03 5.30 -4.45
N LEU A 619 -25.98 5.37 -3.64
CA LEU A 619 -26.10 5.65 -2.20
C LEU A 619 -26.73 7.02 -1.94
N LYS A 620 -26.30 8.05 -2.67
CA LYS A 620 -26.92 9.39 -2.69
C LYS A 620 -28.41 9.37 -3.02
N THR A 621 -28.85 8.52 -3.95
CA THR A 621 -30.28 8.36 -4.27
C THR A 621 -31.07 7.68 -3.15
N VAL A 622 -30.47 6.71 -2.45
CA VAL A 622 -31.17 5.91 -1.41
C VAL A 622 -31.14 6.61 -0.05
N TYR A 623 -30.09 7.39 0.25
CA TYR A 623 -29.86 8.00 1.56
C TYR A 623 -31.07 8.77 2.14
N PRO A 624 -31.85 9.56 1.38
CA PRO A 624 -33.03 10.23 1.92
C PRO A 624 -34.13 9.30 2.47
N THR A 625 -34.07 8.00 2.14
CA THR A 625 -35.01 6.97 2.61
C THR A 625 -34.53 6.22 3.85
N LEU A 626 -33.26 6.44 4.25
CA LEU A 626 -32.68 5.83 5.44
C LEU A 626 -33.06 6.64 6.68
N THR A 627 -33.41 5.95 7.77
CA THR A 627 -33.62 6.59 9.07
C THR A 627 -32.27 6.67 9.77
N PRO A 628 -31.71 7.87 10.03
CA PRO A 628 -30.41 7.97 10.69
C PRO A 628 -30.47 7.38 12.09
N SER A 629 -29.49 6.54 12.44
CA SER A 629 -29.32 6.14 13.83
C SER A 629 -28.74 7.32 14.62
N PRO A 630 -29.33 7.71 15.77
CA PRO A 630 -28.81 8.80 16.59
C PRO A 630 -27.41 8.50 17.16
N ASP A 631 -26.96 7.24 17.14
CA ASP A 631 -25.73 6.76 17.77
C ASP A 631 -24.61 6.38 16.75
N SER A 632 -24.74 6.70 15.45
CA SER A 632 -23.81 6.24 14.40
C SER A 632 -23.08 7.37 13.64
N ASN A 633 -21.79 7.16 13.34
CA ASN A 633 -20.93 8.03 12.50
C ASN A 633 -21.25 7.94 10.98
N GLU A 634 -22.26 7.17 10.58
CA GLU A 634 -22.57 6.90 9.16
C GLU A 634 -22.92 8.18 8.37
N ASP A 635 -23.63 9.13 9.00
CA ASP A 635 -23.99 10.40 8.38
C ASP A 635 -22.76 11.25 8.05
N PHE A 636 -21.80 11.32 8.96
CA PHE A 636 -20.60 12.13 8.77
C PHE A 636 -19.67 11.51 7.72
N GLU A 637 -19.47 10.20 7.77
CA GLU A 637 -18.70 9.50 6.73
C GLU A 637 -19.35 9.59 5.35
N PHE A 638 -20.68 9.54 5.27
CA PHE A 638 -21.38 9.74 4.02
C PHE A 638 -21.26 11.17 3.50
N ALA A 639 -21.31 12.18 4.38
CA ALA A 639 -21.06 13.57 4.00
C ALA A 639 -19.64 13.76 3.45
N ARG A 640 -18.62 13.15 4.08
CA ARG A 640 -17.23 13.14 3.57
C ARG A 640 -17.12 12.49 2.20
N LEU A 641 -17.78 11.34 2.01
CA LEU A 641 -17.80 10.65 0.72
C LEU A 641 -18.44 11.50 -0.39
N LEU A 642 -19.50 12.24 -0.07
CA LEU A 642 -20.13 13.19 -0.99
C LEU A 642 -19.22 14.39 -1.33
N ILE A 643 -18.46 14.91 -0.36
CA ILE A 643 -17.47 15.98 -0.57
C ILE A 643 -16.38 15.51 -1.55
N ASP A 644 -15.84 14.32 -1.34
CA ASP A 644 -14.80 13.75 -2.22
C ASP A 644 -15.35 13.41 -3.60
N SER A 645 -16.56 12.84 -3.68
CA SER A 645 -17.26 12.59 -4.94
C SER A 645 -17.54 13.87 -5.72
N ALA A 646 -17.91 14.96 -5.05
CA ALA A 646 -18.11 16.25 -5.68
C ALA A 646 -16.81 16.79 -6.27
N TRP A 647 -15.71 16.69 -5.51
CA TRP A 647 -14.40 17.13 -5.97
C TRP A 647 -13.91 16.34 -7.18
N TYR A 648 -14.07 15.01 -7.18
CA TYR A 648 -13.79 14.18 -8.35
C TYR A 648 -14.59 14.61 -9.59
N GLN A 649 -15.90 14.82 -9.46
CA GLN A 649 -16.71 15.27 -10.59
C GLN A 649 -16.26 16.64 -11.12
N HIS A 650 -15.92 17.57 -10.23
CA HIS A 650 -15.39 18.89 -10.60
C HIS A 650 -14.11 18.76 -11.44
N GLU A 651 -13.16 17.91 -11.02
CA GLU A 651 -11.93 17.64 -11.78
C GLU A 651 -12.16 17.00 -13.15
N ARG A 652 -13.28 16.29 -13.33
CA ARG A 652 -13.68 15.70 -14.62
C ARG A 652 -14.44 16.69 -15.51
N GLY A 653 -14.60 17.95 -15.07
CA GLY A 653 -15.34 18.99 -15.78
C GLY A 653 -16.86 18.97 -15.54
N ASN A 654 -17.35 18.20 -14.56
CA ASN A 654 -18.77 18.04 -14.23
C ASN A 654 -19.17 18.90 -13.01
N SER A 655 -18.77 20.17 -12.99
CA SER A 655 -18.92 21.09 -11.86
C SER A 655 -20.37 21.31 -11.39
N MET A 656 -21.36 21.17 -12.27
CA MET A 656 -22.79 21.29 -11.90
C MET A 656 -23.27 20.12 -11.04
N GLU A 657 -22.92 18.89 -11.42
CA GLU A 657 -23.25 17.70 -10.62
C GLU A 657 -22.52 17.74 -9.27
N ALA A 658 -21.30 18.31 -9.24
CA ALA A 658 -20.52 18.44 -8.02
C ALA A 658 -21.24 19.32 -7.00
N THR A 659 -21.93 20.36 -7.48
CA THR A 659 -22.75 21.25 -6.65
C THR A 659 -23.89 20.49 -5.97
N VAL A 660 -24.52 19.53 -6.66
CA VAL A 660 -25.62 18.72 -6.09
C VAL A 660 -25.10 17.88 -4.91
N SER A 661 -23.96 17.21 -5.08
CA SER A 661 -23.34 16.41 -4.02
C SER A 661 -22.88 17.29 -2.84
N ASN A 662 -22.27 18.44 -3.10
CA ASN A 662 -21.87 19.40 -2.07
C ASN A 662 -23.07 19.96 -1.27
N ASN A 663 -24.19 20.24 -1.94
CA ASN A 663 -25.40 20.72 -1.26
C ASN A 663 -25.95 19.68 -0.27
N MET A 664 -25.95 18.40 -0.67
CA MET A 664 -26.41 17.32 0.20
C MET A 664 -25.46 17.12 1.39
N ALA A 665 -24.15 17.08 1.15
CA ALA A 665 -23.15 16.99 2.22
C ALA A 665 -23.27 18.15 3.21
N GLN A 666 -23.47 19.38 2.72
CA GLN A 666 -23.71 20.55 3.56
C GLN A 666 -24.95 20.37 4.46
N SER A 667 -26.08 19.92 3.91
CA SER A 667 -27.29 19.68 4.69
C SER A 667 -27.08 18.63 5.80
N ILE A 668 -26.31 17.58 5.51
CA ILE A 668 -25.96 16.55 6.50
C ILE A 668 -25.07 17.14 7.59
N CYS A 669 -24.00 17.87 7.22
CA CYS A 669 -23.10 18.51 8.16
C CYS A 669 -23.80 19.56 9.04
N ASP A 670 -24.71 20.37 8.49
CA ASP A 670 -25.48 21.35 9.27
C ASP A 670 -26.41 20.67 10.28
N SER A 671 -27.08 19.58 9.87
CA SER A 671 -27.91 18.77 10.76
C SER A 671 -27.09 18.13 11.89
N LEU A 672 -25.91 17.56 11.57
CA LEU A 672 -24.97 17.01 12.55
C LEU A 672 -24.49 18.09 13.53
N LYS A 673 -24.14 19.27 13.02
CA LYS A 673 -23.70 20.40 13.84
C LYS A 673 -24.77 20.84 14.84
N LEU A 674 -26.03 20.92 14.42
CA LEU A 674 -27.14 21.25 15.32
C LEU A 674 -27.30 20.18 16.42
N ARG A 675 -27.32 18.90 16.05
CA ARG A 675 -27.41 17.79 17.02
C ARG A 675 -26.28 17.80 18.05
N LEU A 676 -25.03 18.05 17.61
CA LEU A 676 -23.85 18.14 18.48
C LEU A 676 -23.93 19.32 19.45
N LEU A 677 -24.55 20.44 19.06
CA LEU A 677 -24.74 21.60 19.93
C LEU A 677 -25.89 21.41 20.93
N GLU A 678 -26.94 20.69 20.55
CA GLU A 678 -28.13 20.45 21.40
C GLU A 678 -27.92 19.30 22.41
N HIS A 679 -27.11 18.30 22.06
CA HIS A 679 -26.90 17.08 22.85
C HIS A 679 -25.42 16.69 22.99
N PRO A 680 -24.56 17.53 23.62
CA PRO A 680 -23.13 17.26 23.72
C PRO A 680 -22.79 15.94 24.42
N ASP A 681 -23.61 15.51 25.39
CA ASP A 681 -23.39 14.31 26.20
C ASP A 681 -23.57 12.99 25.41
N MET A 682 -24.31 13.00 24.30
CA MET A 682 -24.53 11.78 23.49
C MET A 682 -23.31 11.39 22.65
N PHE A 683 -22.34 12.29 22.49
CA PHE A 683 -21.21 12.13 21.59
C PHE A 683 -19.85 12.00 22.29
N GLU A 684 -19.81 11.94 23.64
CA GLU A 684 -18.58 11.83 24.45
C GLU A 684 -17.71 10.60 24.10
N ASN A 685 -18.30 9.54 23.52
CA ASN A 685 -17.62 8.33 23.08
C ASN A 685 -17.56 8.16 21.55
N SER A 686 -18.02 9.14 20.78
CA SER A 686 -18.03 9.08 19.30
C SER A 686 -16.75 9.68 18.70
N SER A 687 -16.40 9.26 17.48
CA SER A 687 -15.31 9.84 16.69
C SER A 687 -15.63 11.22 16.11
N ASP A 688 -16.82 11.77 16.38
CA ASP A 688 -17.44 12.87 15.63
C ASP A 688 -17.44 14.13 16.46
N THR A 689 -16.33 14.85 16.38
CA THR A 689 -16.17 16.12 17.08
C THR A 689 -16.82 17.25 16.29
N LEU A 690 -17.34 18.25 17.01
CA LEU A 690 -17.78 19.52 16.42
C LEU A 690 -16.68 20.16 15.56
N GLU A 691 -15.41 19.91 15.88
CA GLU A 691 -14.23 20.32 15.11
C GLU A 691 -14.20 19.66 13.72
N GLN A 692 -14.41 18.34 13.61
CA GLN A 692 -14.43 17.63 12.33
C GLN A 692 -15.60 18.06 11.44
N VAL A 693 -16.79 18.29 12.01
CA VAL A 693 -17.94 18.79 11.24
C VAL A 693 -17.66 20.21 10.73
N ASN A 694 -17.11 21.09 11.57
CA ASN A 694 -16.71 22.43 11.14
C ASN A 694 -15.63 22.39 10.06
N TYR A 695 -14.67 21.46 10.14
CA TYR A 695 -13.67 21.25 9.10
C TYR A 695 -14.32 20.90 7.75
N SER A 696 -15.24 19.93 7.71
CA SER A 696 -15.94 19.54 6.48
C SER A 696 -16.76 20.69 5.88
N LEU A 697 -17.34 21.55 6.72
CA LEU A 697 -18.05 22.76 6.27
C LEU A 697 -17.12 23.79 5.61
N VAL A 698 -15.90 23.93 6.12
CA VAL A 698 -14.87 24.80 5.52
C VAL A 698 -14.39 24.21 4.19
N GLU A 699 -14.22 22.90 4.12
CA GLU A 699 -13.88 22.19 2.87
C GLU A 699 -14.98 22.32 1.81
N LEU A 700 -16.25 22.26 2.21
CA LEU A 700 -17.40 22.53 1.34
C LEU A 700 -17.39 23.96 0.80
N ALA A 701 -17.05 24.95 1.63
CA ALA A 701 -16.91 26.34 1.17
C ALA A 701 -15.80 26.45 0.12
N HIS A 702 -14.64 25.83 0.35
CA HIS A 702 -13.56 25.77 -0.64
C HIS A 702 -14.03 25.15 -1.96
N ASN A 703 -14.63 23.95 -1.93
CA ASN A 703 -15.08 23.24 -3.14
C ASN A 703 -16.11 24.05 -3.93
N ARG A 704 -17.06 24.70 -3.25
CA ARG A 704 -18.08 25.54 -3.89
C ARG A 704 -17.49 26.78 -4.52
N GLY A 705 -16.46 27.37 -3.89
CA GLY A 705 -15.70 28.46 -4.49
C GLY A 705 -15.03 28.02 -5.80
N CYS A 706 -14.32 26.89 -5.80
CA CYS A 706 -13.65 26.36 -7.00
C CYS A 706 -14.63 26.02 -8.12
N ILE A 707 -15.80 25.47 -7.77
CA ILE A 707 -16.88 25.24 -8.73
C ILE A 707 -17.40 26.56 -9.29
N ALA A 708 -17.72 27.55 -8.44
CA ALA A 708 -18.21 28.87 -8.85
C ALA A 708 -17.22 29.59 -9.79
N LEU A 709 -15.93 29.46 -9.50
CA LEU A 709 -14.84 29.90 -10.36
C LEU A 709 -14.95 29.28 -11.76
N GLU A 710 -15.03 27.95 -11.84
CA GLU A 710 -15.06 27.20 -13.11
C GLU A 710 -16.34 27.44 -13.93
N ILE A 711 -17.46 27.73 -13.27
CA ILE A 711 -18.74 28.02 -13.93
C ILE A 711 -18.99 29.51 -14.17
N ASN A 712 -17.97 30.36 -13.97
CA ASN A 712 -18.00 31.80 -14.22
C ASN A 712 -19.07 32.55 -13.38
N GLU A 713 -19.17 32.22 -12.09
CA GLU A 713 -20.05 32.88 -11.10
C GLU A 713 -19.24 33.80 -10.14
N PRO A 714 -18.96 35.05 -10.53
CA PRO A 714 -18.04 35.94 -9.80
C PRO A 714 -18.46 36.20 -8.35
N ILE A 715 -19.75 36.46 -8.11
CA ILE A 715 -20.28 36.80 -6.77
C ILE A 715 -20.15 35.60 -5.82
N ASN A 716 -20.50 34.39 -6.29
CA ASN A 716 -20.43 33.18 -5.47
C ASN A 716 -18.98 32.76 -5.22
N ALA A 717 -18.10 32.84 -6.23
CA ALA A 717 -16.68 32.57 -6.07
C ALA A 717 -16.07 33.46 -4.98
N LEU A 718 -16.35 34.77 -5.01
CA LEU A 718 -15.86 35.72 -4.02
C LEU A 718 -16.44 35.43 -2.63
N LYS A 719 -17.74 35.17 -2.52
CA LYS A 719 -18.40 34.83 -1.25
C LYS A 719 -17.76 33.61 -0.58
N TYR A 720 -17.62 32.50 -1.31
CA TYR A 720 -17.15 31.25 -0.74
C TYR A 720 -15.65 31.26 -0.43
N HIS A 721 -14.82 31.85 -1.29
CA HIS A 721 -13.38 31.95 -1.03
C HIS A 721 -13.05 32.99 0.04
N THR A 722 -13.85 34.06 0.20
CA THR A 722 -13.72 34.96 1.35
C THR A 722 -14.02 34.23 2.65
N LEU A 723 -15.11 33.45 2.70
CA LEU A 723 -15.44 32.63 3.87
C LEU A 723 -14.33 31.63 4.22
N PHE A 724 -13.80 30.93 3.21
CA PHE A 724 -12.69 29.99 3.38
C PHE A 724 -11.44 30.70 3.92
N ASN A 725 -11.03 31.81 3.31
CA ASN A 725 -9.86 32.57 3.71
C ASN A 725 -10.00 33.18 5.12
N ASP A 726 -11.13 33.82 5.43
CA ASP A 726 -11.40 34.40 6.75
C ASP A 726 -11.28 33.35 7.86
N THR A 727 -11.69 32.11 7.57
CA THR A 727 -11.60 31.00 8.51
C THR A 727 -10.16 30.57 8.72
N MET A 728 -9.39 30.36 7.64
CA MET A 728 -7.97 30.00 7.74
C MET A 728 -7.12 31.09 8.38
N VAL A 729 -7.47 32.37 8.17
CA VAL A 729 -6.79 33.51 8.83
C VAL A 729 -7.06 33.52 10.33
N LYS A 730 -8.26 33.17 10.78
CA LYS A 730 -8.59 33.05 12.21
C LYS A 730 -7.84 31.88 12.87
N GLU A 731 -7.64 30.79 12.14
CA GLU A 731 -6.98 29.57 12.63
C GLU A 731 -5.46 29.58 12.51
N LYS A 732 -4.85 30.63 11.94
CA LYS A 732 -3.41 30.73 11.64
C LYS A 732 -2.44 30.39 12.79
N HIS A 733 -2.87 30.56 14.04
CA HIS A 733 -2.05 30.28 15.23
C HIS A 733 -2.12 28.82 15.72
N ILE A 734 -3.08 28.06 15.18
CA ILE A 734 -3.35 26.65 15.53
C ILE A 734 -2.57 25.72 14.59
N HIS A 735 -2.21 26.21 13.40
CA HIS A 735 -1.61 25.41 12.34
C HIS A 735 -0.12 25.13 12.53
N HIS A 736 0.28 23.89 12.22
CA HIS A 736 1.67 23.46 12.19
C HIS A 736 2.40 24.00 10.94
N PRO A 737 3.75 24.05 10.93
CA PRO A 737 4.55 24.45 9.77
C PRO A 737 4.30 23.63 8.48
N ASP A 738 3.59 22.50 8.60
CA ASP A 738 3.24 21.62 7.49
C ASP A 738 1.78 21.79 7.00
N ASP A 739 1.02 22.79 7.47
CA ASP A 739 -0.34 23.05 7.01
C ASP A 739 -0.38 24.14 5.93
N MET A 740 -0.78 23.77 4.72
CA MET A 740 -0.82 24.68 3.57
C MET A 740 -2.18 25.37 3.37
N ARG A 741 -3.21 25.07 4.18
CA ARG A 741 -4.59 25.54 3.91
C ARG A 741 -4.71 27.07 3.90
N LEU A 742 -3.99 27.76 4.77
CA LEU A 742 -3.93 29.23 4.75
C LEU A 742 -3.38 29.74 3.41
N ALA A 743 -2.28 29.15 2.94
CA ALA A 743 -1.65 29.55 1.70
C ALA A 743 -2.54 29.24 0.48
N ILE A 744 -3.23 28.09 0.47
CA ILE A 744 -4.21 27.71 -0.56
C ILE A 744 -5.38 28.70 -0.57
N SER A 745 -5.91 29.06 0.60
CA SER A 745 -7.04 30.00 0.68
C SER A 745 -6.73 31.37 0.07
N TRP A 746 -5.49 31.86 0.20
CA TRP A 746 -5.05 33.08 -0.48
C TRP A 746 -4.98 32.92 -2.00
N ASN A 747 -4.53 31.77 -2.51
CA ASN A 747 -4.52 31.51 -3.95
C ASN A 747 -5.96 31.54 -4.49
N GLU A 748 -6.88 30.85 -3.84
CA GLU A 748 -8.26 30.78 -4.31
C GLU A 748 -9.02 32.10 -4.19
N LEU A 749 -8.77 32.86 -3.12
CA LEU A 749 -9.29 34.23 -3.01
C LEU A 749 -8.74 35.11 -4.14
N GLY A 750 -7.46 34.94 -4.52
CA GLY A 750 -6.87 35.61 -5.67
C GLY A 750 -7.58 35.28 -6.97
N ASN A 751 -7.91 34.01 -7.22
CA ASN A 751 -8.70 33.58 -8.38
C ASN A 751 -10.08 34.24 -8.41
N ALA A 752 -10.75 34.35 -7.25
CA ALA A 752 -12.04 35.02 -7.16
C ALA A 752 -11.95 36.51 -7.49
N GLN A 753 -10.91 37.20 -7.01
CA GLN A 753 -10.67 38.61 -7.32
C GLN A 753 -10.40 38.81 -8.82
N MET A 754 -9.59 37.93 -9.41
CA MET A 754 -9.32 37.93 -10.85
C MET A 754 -10.60 37.76 -11.67
N LEU A 755 -11.50 36.85 -11.26
CA LEU A 755 -12.80 36.62 -11.91
C LEU A 755 -13.72 37.86 -11.82
N ASN A 756 -13.63 38.62 -10.74
CA ASN A 756 -14.39 39.86 -10.53
C ASN A 756 -13.73 41.10 -11.19
N GLY A 757 -12.61 40.92 -11.90
CA GLY A 757 -11.92 42.00 -12.60
C GLY A 757 -10.97 42.83 -11.72
N ASP A 758 -10.81 42.51 -10.44
CA ASP A 758 -9.82 43.16 -9.56
C ASP A 758 -8.47 42.44 -9.63
N TRP A 759 -7.76 42.67 -10.73
CA TRP A 759 -6.48 42.01 -10.98
C TRP A 759 -5.38 42.41 -9.99
N LYS A 760 -5.49 43.63 -9.42
CA LYS A 760 -4.53 44.13 -8.46
C LYS A 760 -4.70 43.44 -7.11
N GLN A 761 -5.92 43.28 -6.65
CA GLN A 761 -6.19 42.51 -5.43
C GLN A 761 -5.86 41.03 -5.63
N GLY A 762 -6.11 40.48 -6.81
CA GLY A 762 -5.68 39.13 -7.19
C GLY A 762 -4.16 38.94 -7.09
N GLU A 763 -3.39 39.87 -7.65
CA GLU A 763 -1.91 39.89 -7.57
C GLU A 763 -1.41 39.83 -6.11
N GLU A 764 -1.98 40.65 -5.22
CA GLU A 764 -1.57 40.69 -3.81
C GLU A 764 -1.93 39.38 -3.08
N CYS A 765 -3.07 38.77 -3.40
CA CYS A 765 -3.45 37.47 -2.86
C CYS A 765 -2.48 36.36 -3.30
N PHE A 766 -2.09 36.31 -4.58
CA PHE A 766 -1.14 35.31 -5.07
C PHE A 766 0.26 35.49 -4.45
N LYS A 767 0.75 36.72 -4.29
CA LYS A 767 2.02 36.98 -3.58
C LYS A 767 1.97 36.54 -2.12
N THR A 768 0.85 36.80 -1.45
CA THR A 768 0.62 36.35 -0.07
C THR A 768 0.61 34.83 0.00
N SER A 769 -0.10 34.16 -0.91
CA SER A 769 -0.10 32.71 -1.06
C SER A 769 1.30 32.14 -1.22
N ILE A 770 2.10 32.68 -2.14
CA ILE A 770 3.50 32.26 -2.35
C ILE A 770 4.33 32.43 -1.07
N THR A 771 4.19 33.57 -0.39
CA THR A 771 4.92 33.85 0.85
C THR A 771 4.55 32.88 1.96
N GLU A 772 3.27 32.53 2.10
CA GLU A 772 2.82 31.53 3.06
C GLU A 772 3.27 30.11 2.68
N MET A 773 3.20 29.73 1.39
CA MET A 773 3.69 28.43 0.92
C MET A 773 5.20 28.27 1.11
N GLN A 774 5.99 29.34 1.03
CA GLN A 774 7.44 29.31 1.29
C GLN A 774 7.80 29.00 2.75
N LYS A 775 6.85 29.17 3.68
CA LYS A 775 7.04 28.80 5.09
C LYS A 775 6.80 27.30 5.34
N TYR A 776 6.33 26.57 4.33
CA TYR A 776 6.05 25.15 4.42
C TYR A 776 7.33 24.36 4.71
N GLY A 777 7.29 23.49 5.73
CA GLY A 777 8.46 22.74 6.20
C GLY A 777 9.12 21.86 5.12
N LYS A 778 8.36 21.46 4.09
CA LYS A 778 8.81 20.66 2.94
C LYS A 778 8.77 21.44 1.62
N PHE A 779 8.90 22.77 1.65
CA PHE A 779 8.84 23.61 0.46
C PHE A 779 9.84 23.18 -0.62
N LYS A 780 9.34 22.97 -1.83
CA LYS A 780 10.11 22.87 -3.07
C LYS A 780 9.69 24.00 -4.03
N PRO A 781 10.53 24.36 -5.02
CA PRO A 781 10.14 25.36 -6.03
C PRO A 781 8.79 25.08 -6.71
N THR A 782 8.46 23.80 -6.95
CA THR A 782 7.18 23.38 -7.54
C THR A 782 5.98 23.49 -6.60
N THR A 783 6.17 23.61 -5.28
CA THR A 783 5.08 23.77 -4.29
C THR A 783 4.23 25.01 -4.58
N ILE A 784 4.82 26.07 -5.17
CA ILE A 784 4.14 27.32 -5.53
C ILE A 784 3.66 27.36 -6.98
N SER A 785 3.63 26.24 -7.70
CA SER A 785 3.31 26.21 -9.14
C SER A 785 1.99 26.90 -9.48
N LEU A 786 0.90 26.56 -8.80
CA LEU A 786 -0.43 27.13 -9.06
C LEU A 786 -0.50 28.65 -8.82
N PRO A 787 -0.13 29.18 -7.63
CA PRO A 787 -0.15 30.62 -7.41
C PRO A 787 0.85 31.37 -8.31
N LEU A 788 1.94 30.73 -8.73
CA LEU A 788 2.90 31.33 -9.66
C LEU A 788 2.34 31.44 -11.08
N ALA A 789 1.63 30.42 -11.57
CA ALA A 789 0.92 30.46 -12.84
C ALA A 789 -0.16 31.56 -12.84
N ASN A 790 -0.92 31.65 -11.75
CA ASN A 790 -1.97 32.66 -11.57
C ASN A 790 -1.41 34.08 -11.47
N LEU A 791 -0.29 34.26 -10.76
CA LEU A 791 0.41 35.54 -10.67
C LEU A 791 0.92 35.99 -12.06
N GLY A 792 1.44 35.06 -12.86
CA GLY A 792 1.82 35.33 -14.25
C GLY A 792 0.66 35.83 -15.11
N LEU A 793 -0.51 35.19 -15.00
CA LEU A 793 -1.74 35.64 -15.67
C LEU A 793 -2.21 37.02 -15.16
N ALA A 794 -2.13 37.27 -13.86
CA ALA A 794 -2.46 38.57 -13.27
C ALA A 794 -1.56 39.70 -13.79
N TYR A 795 -0.25 39.44 -13.95
CA TYR A 795 0.68 40.38 -14.57
C TYR A 795 0.35 40.64 -16.03
N TRP A 796 0.06 39.58 -16.81
CA TRP A 796 -0.29 39.70 -18.22
C TRP A 796 -1.54 40.56 -18.42
N LEU A 797 -2.61 40.31 -17.66
CA LEU A 797 -3.86 41.07 -17.76
C LEU A 797 -3.69 42.55 -17.36
N GLN A 798 -2.73 42.85 -16.49
CA GLN A 798 -2.33 44.22 -16.16
C GLN A 798 -1.36 44.87 -17.18
N GLY A 799 -0.99 44.17 -18.25
CA GLY A 799 -0.03 44.64 -19.26
C GLY A 799 1.44 44.58 -18.83
N LYS A 800 1.76 43.89 -17.73
CA LYS A 800 3.13 43.74 -17.19
C LYS A 800 3.82 42.52 -17.83
N ASN A 801 3.99 42.54 -19.15
CA ASN A 801 4.41 41.35 -19.92
C ASN A 801 5.79 40.78 -19.53
N ASP A 802 6.76 41.63 -19.21
CA ASP A 802 8.11 41.17 -18.79
C ASP A 802 8.05 40.39 -17.45
N LEU A 803 7.23 40.86 -16.51
CA LEU A 803 7.00 40.19 -15.23
C LEU A 803 6.19 38.89 -15.44
N ALA A 804 5.22 38.89 -16.36
CA ALA A 804 4.46 37.70 -16.69
C ALA A 804 5.36 36.60 -17.28
N SER A 805 6.13 36.91 -18.33
CA SER A 805 7.01 35.93 -19.00
C SER A 805 8.08 35.39 -18.05
N SER A 806 8.75 36.24 -17.27
CA SER A 806 9.77 35.79 -16.31
C SER A 806 9.20 34.92 -15.18
N THR A 807 8.03 35.27 -14.66
CA THR A 807 7.34 34.50 -13.60
C THR A 807 6.90 33.12 -14.11
N LEU A 808 6.25 33.08 -15.28
CA LEU A 808 5.76 31.85 -15.88
C LEU A 808 6.90 30.94 -16.34
N SER A 809 7.94 31.49 -16.98
CA SER A 809 9.11 30.74 -17.43
C SER A 809 9.89 30.13 -16.27
N LYS A 810 9.89 30.77 -15.10
CA LYS A 810 10.49 30.18 -13.89
C LYS A 810 9.68 28.97 -13.43
N GLY A 811 8.36 29.15 -13.21
CA GLY A 811 7.51 28.05 -12.73
C GLY A 811 7.46 26.86 -13.67
N PHE A 812 7.45 27.12 -14.98
CA PHE A 812 7.54 26.09 -16.00
C PHE A 812 8.85 25.29 -15.93
N ARG A 813 10.00 25.96 -15.80
CA ARG A 813 11.30 25.29 -15.66
C ARG A 813 11.40 24.48 -14.37
N ASP A 814 10.96 25.05 -13.25
CA ASP A 814 10.96 24.37 -11.96
C ASP A 814 10.16 23.04 -12.05
N ARG A 815 9.07 23.03 -12.83
CA ARG A 815 8.27 21.81 -13.09
C ARG A 815 8.94 20.83 -14.05
N GLU A 816 9.52 21.28 -15.16
CA GLU A 816 10.25 20.39 -16.07
C GLU A 816 11.48 19.75 -15.41
N GLU A 817 12.14 20.47 -14.49
CA GLU A 817 13.28 19.95 -13.73
C GLU A 817 12.88 18.84 -12.75
N GLU A 818 11.73 18.97 -12.10
CA GLU A 818 11.26 17.96 -11.12
C GLU A 818 10.55 16.77 -11.78
N PHE A 819 9.69 17.01 -12.77
CA PHE A 819 8.80 15.99 -13.32
C PHE A 819 9.16 15.54 -14.75
N GLY A 820 10.20 16.15 -15.34
CA GLY A 820 10.57 15.93 -16.73
C GLY A 820 9.71 16.72 -17.73
N GLN A 821 10.09 16.63 -19.02
CA GLN A 821 9.34 17.30 -20.09
C GLN A 821 7.94 16.70 -20.27
N GLU A 822 6.95 17.58 -20.41
CA GLU A 822 5.55 17.19 -20.65
C GLU A 822 5.01 16.27 -19.54
N ASP A 823 5.27 16.62 -18.28
CA ASP A 823 4.82 15.86 -17.11
C ASP A 823 3.35 15.46 -17.24
N ARG A 824 3.01 14.24 -16.83
CA ARG A 824 1.63 13.73 -16.94
C ARG A 824 0.97 13.55 -15.57
N GLU A 825 1.58 14.09 -14.52
CA GLU A 825 1.11 13.92 -13.15
C GLU A 825 -0.08 14.84 -12.85
N SER A 826 -0.09 16.05 -13.40
CA SER A 826 -1.20 17.00 -13.27
C SER A 826 -1.30 17.94 -14.47
N PHE A 827 -2.37 18.73 -14.54
CA PHE A 827 -2.60 19.69 -15.63
C PHE A 827 -1.76 20.99 -15.52
N ILE A 828 -0.98 21.15 -14.45
CA ILE A 828 -0.38 22.44 -14.08
C ILE A 828 0.65 22.91 -15.12
N THR A 829 1.42 22.00 -15.73
CA THR A 829 2.36 22.37 -16.80
C THR A 829 1.63 22.90 -18.04
N GLY A 830 0.50 22.31 -18.42
CA GLY A 830 -0.38 22.85 -19.44
C GLY A 830 -0.86 24.26 -19.13
N ARG A 831 -1.06 24.60 -17.84
CA ARG A 831 -1.46 25.95 -17.40
C ARG A 831 -0.33 26.97 -17.62
N PHE A 832 0.91 26.61 -17.31
CA PHE A 832 2.07 27.46 -17.61
C PHE A 832 2.26 27.65 -19.12
N LEU A 833 2.18 26.57 -19.89
CA LEU A 833 2.31 26.60 -21.36
C LEU A 833 1.21 27.46 -22.00
N HIS A 834 -0.04 27.33 -21.53
CA HIS A 834 -1.13 28.17 -21.99
C HIS A 834 -0.84 29.66 -21.71
N ALA A 835 -0.49 29.99 -20.47
CA ALA A 835 -0.21 31.37 -20.08
C ALA A 835 0.98 31.96 -20.85
N LEU A 836 2.07 31.20 -21.04
CA LEU A 836 3.23 31.61 -21.84
C LEU A 836 2.86 31.85 -23.30
N GLY A 837 2.03 30.99 -23.88
CA GLY A 837 1.51 31.16 -25.23
C GLY A 837 0.72 32.45 -25.42
N ASN A 838 -0.03 32.87 -24.40
CA ASN A 838 -0.75 34.14 -24.39
C ASN A 838 0.19 35.35 -24.25
N VAL A 839 1.18 35.29 -23.35
CA VAL A 839 2.14 36.39 -23.12
C VAL A 839 3.04 36.62 -24.33
N GLU A 840 3.50 35.54 -24.96
CA GLU A 840 4.48 35.58 -26.04
C GLU A 840 3.86 35.45 -27.45
N ALA A 841 2.53 35.34 -27.54
CA ALA A 841 1.79 35.05 -28.77
C ALA A 841 2.35 33.82 -29.52
N SER A 842 2.72 32.78 -28.78
CA SER A 842 3.45 31.62 -29.31
C SER A 842 2.53 30.47 -29.69
N PHE A 843 2.55 30.10 -30.97
CA PHE A 843 1.86 28.91 -31.47
C PHE A 843 2.43 27.62 -30.87
N ASP A 844 3.74 27.56 -30.64
CA ASP A 844 4.39 26.36 -30.11
C ASP A 844 3.93 26.07 -28.68
N TYR A 845 3.88 27.09 -27.82
CA TYR A 845 3.40 26.92 -26.45
C TYR A 845 1.92 26.50 -26.39
N HIS A 846 1.04 27.11 -27.19
CA HIS A 846 -0.37 26.67 -27.26
C HIS A 846 -0.51 25.24 -27.80
N ARG A 847 0.31 24.83 -28.78
CA ARG A 847 0.32 23.46 -29.28
C ARG A 847 0.77 22.47 -28.21
N ARG A 848 1.83 22.80 -27.46
CA ARG A 848 2.32 21.97 -26.34
C ARG A 848 1.27 21.89 -25.23
N ALA A 849 0.66 23.01 -24.85
CA ALA A 849 -0.44 23.04 -23.88
C ALA A 849 -1.62 22.14 -24.31
N LEU A 850 -2.00 22.17 -25.60
CA LEU A 850 -3.04 21.28 -26.14
C LEU A 850 -2.65 19.81 -25.98
N MET A 851 -1.44 19.43 -26.37
CA MET A 851 -0.97 18.05 -26.26
C MET A 851 -0.92 17.59 -24.80
N HIS A 852 -0.45 18.47 -23.91
CA HIS A 852 -0.40 18.24 -22.48
C HIS A 852 -1.78 17.98 -21.89
N TYR A 853 -2.75 18.88 -22.10
CA TYR A 853 -4.13 18.71 -21.61
C TYR A 853 -4.83 17.49 -22.23
N LYS A 854 -4.60 17.17 -23.51
CA LYS A 854 -5.14 15.94 -24.09
C LYS A 854 -4.62 14.69 -23.37
N SER A 855 -3.36 14.70 -22.97
CA SER A 855 -2.73 13.56 -22.31
C SER A 855 -3.10 13.43 -20.82
N THR A 856 -3.42 14.55 -20.15
CA THR A 856 -3.72 14.57 -18.71
C THR A 856 -5.22 14.63 -18.42
N LEU A 857 -5.96 15.52 -19.08
CA LEU A 857 -7.38 15.76 -18.85
C LEU A 857 -8.29 14.97 -19.81
N GLY A 858 -7.79 14.67 -21.00
CA GLY A 858 -8.53 14.03 -22.09
C GLY A 858 -9.17 15.04 -23.05
N ASN A 859 -9.65 14.53 -24.19
CA ASN A 859 -10.13 15.36 -25.31
C ASN A 859 -11.43 16.13 -25.02
N ARG A 860 -12.28 15.61 -24.13
CA ARG A 860 -13.61 16.18 -23.86
C ARG A 860 -13.63 17.15 -22.68
N HIS A 861 -12.49 17.39 -22.04
CA HIS A 861 -12.39 18.31 -20.93
C HIS A 861 -12.41 19.77 -21.41
N HIS A 862 -13.09 20.67 -20.69
CA HIS A 862 -13.27 22.06 -21.10
C HIS A 862 -11.93 22.82 -21.28
N ARG A 863 -10.93 22.59 -20.41
CA ARG A 863 -9.56 23.16 -20.57
C ARG A 863 -8.87 22.70 -21.87
N THR A 864 -9.10 21.44 -22.28
CA THR A 864 -8.62 20.95 -23.58
C THR A 864 -9.37 21.62 -24.74
N ALA A 865 -10.67 21.86 -24.56
CA ALA A 865 -11.50 22.58 -25.50
C ALA A 865 -11.07 24.04 -25.71
N ASP A 866 -10.67 24.74 -24.65
CA ASP A 866 -10.07 26.07 -24.74
C ASP A 866 -8.79 26.04 -25.60
N MET A 867 -7.95 25.01 -25.44
CA MET A 867 -6.73 24.88 -26.23
C MET A 867 -6.99 24.55 -27.69
N PHE A 868 -8.06 23.81 -27.99
CA PHE A 868 -8.51 23.64 -29.37
C PHE A 868 -8.86 24.99 -30.02
N VAL A 869 -9.55 25.89 -29.31
CA VAL A 869 -9.85 27.24 -29.81
C VAL A 869 -8.58 28.04 -30.08
N LYS A 870 -7.64 28.05 -29.14
CA LYS A 870 -6.37 28.79 -29.27
C LYS A 870 -5.49 28.29 -30.42
N VAL A 871 -5.38 26.99 -30.58
CA VAL A 871 -4.62 26.40 -31.70
C VAL A 871 -5.35 26.64 -33.02
N ALA A 872 -6.70 26.65 -33.03
CA ALA A 872 -7.47 27.00 -34.22
C ALA A 872 -7.27 28.46 -34.64
N GLU A 873 -7.25 29.40 -33.69
CA GLU A 873 -6.98 30.82 -33.92
C GLU A 873 -5.65 31.04 -34.67
N HIS A 874 -4.57 30.39 -34.21
CA HIS A 874 -3.28 30.39 -34.89
C HIS A 874 -3.37 29.82 -36.31
N ASN A 875 -4.10 28.73 -36.51
CA ASN A 875 -4.27 28.13 -37.84
C ASN A 875 -5.05 29.05 -38.79
N ILE A 876 -6.04 29.82 -38.31
CA ILE A 876 -6.73 30.84 -39.11
C ILE A 876 -5.74 31.92 -39.57
N MET A 877 -4.86 32.38 -38.67
CA MET A 877 -3.85 33.40 -38.98
C MET A 877 -2.80 32.89 -39.98
N LEU A 878 -2.39 31.63 -39.85
CA LEU A 878 -1.41 30.96 -40.73
C LEU A 878 -1.99 30.56 -42.09
N GLY A 879 -3.29 30.73 -42.32
CA GLY A 879 -3.94 30.40 -43.59
C GLY A 879 -4.32 28.92 -43.74
N ASN A 880 -4.52 28.20 -42.63
CA ASN A 880 -4.97 26.80 -42.56
C ASN A 880 -6.39 26.68 -41.97
N PRO A 881 -7.42 27.32 -42.55
CA PRO A 881 -8.76 27.38 -41.96
C PRO A 881 -9.47 26.01 -41.87
N GLU A 882 -9.11 25.03 -42.69
CA GLU A 882 -9.66 23.67 -42.61
C GLU A 882 -9.24 22.95 -41.32
N MET A 883 -7.97 23.08 -40.94
CA MET A 883 -7.47 22.55 -39.67
C MET A 883 -8.11 23.27 -38.49
N ALA A 884 -8.31 24.58 -38.61
CA ALA A 884 -9.02 25.37 -37.60
C ALA A 884 -10.45 24.87 -37.40
N LEU A 885 -11.20 24.59 -38.47
CA LEU A 885 -12.55 24.04 -38.35
C LEU A 885 -12.57 22.68 -37.62
N ALA A 886 -11.65 21.77 -37.95
CA ALA A 886 -11.57 20.46 -37.29
C ALA A 886 -11.29 20.58 -35.79
N LEU A 887 -10.39 21.48 -35.39
CA LEU A 887 -10.11 21.75 -33.97
C LEU A 887 -11.33 22.37 -33.28
N LEU A 888 -12.04 23.29 -33.93
CA LEU A 888 -13.24 23.93 -33.39
C LEU A 888 -14.42 22.96 -33.27
N ASP A 889 -14.54 21.97 -34.16
CA ASP A 889 -15.53 20.88 -34.00
C ASP A 889 -15.30 20.11 -32.69
N HIS A 890 -14.04 19.77 -32.36
CA HIS A 890 -13.70 19.14 -31.08
C HIS A 890 -14.02 20.03 -29.87
N SER A 891 -13.71 21.33 -29.98
CA SER A 891 -14.02 22.32 -28.94
C SER A 891 -15.53 22.44 -28.68
N LEU A 892 -16.32 22.55 -29.75
CA LEU A 892 -17.77 22.68 -29.68
C LEU A 892 -18.44 21.41 -29.13
N ASP A 893 -17.94 20.22 -29.46
CA ASP A 893 -18.42 18.96 -28.86
C ASP A 893 -18.19 18.95 -27.35
N ALA A 894 -16.96 19.26 -26.92
CA ALA A 894 -16.59 19.27 -25.51
C ALA A 894 -17.40 20.28 -24.69
N PHE A 895 -17.57 21.51 -25.18
CA PHE A 895 -18.40 22.52 -24.49
C PHE A 895 -19.89 22.20 -24.52
N SER A 896 -20.36 21.37 -25.45
CA SER A 896 -21.79 21.00 -25.53
C SER A 896 -22.22 19.97 -24.48
N ILE A 897 -21.29 19.43 -23.69
CA ILE A 897 -21.57 18.51 -22.58
C ILE A 897 -22.36 19.20 -21.47
N SER A 898 -22.15 20.51 -21.26
CA SER A 898 -22.86 21.29 -20.25
C SER A 898 -23.25 22.67 -20.77
N HIS A 899 -24.39 23.18 -20.32
CA HIS A 899 -24.81 24.56 -20.57
C HIS A 899 -23.94 25.60 -19.84
N THR A 900 -23.11 25.16 -18.88
CA THR A 900 -22.17 25.98 -18.12
C THR A 900 -21.19 26.73 -19.03
N PHE A 901 -20.64 26.06 -20.05
CA PHE A 901 -19.60 26.61 -20.91
C PHE A 901 -20.16 27.39 -22.11
N MET A 902 -21.36 27.97 -21.96
CA MET A 902 -21.98 28.76 -23.03
C MET A 902 -21.11 29.95 -23.48
N PRO A 903 -20.41 30.69 -22.58
CA PRO A 903 -19.47 31.73 -22.99
C PRO A 903 -18.34 31.19 -23.87
N GLU A 904 -17.68 30.11 -23.47
CA GLU A 904 -16.55 29.50 -24.18
C GLU A 904 -17.00 28.87 -25.49
N LYS A 905 -18.18 28.25 -25.51
CA LYS A 905 -18.84 27.79 -26.75
C LYS A 905 -19.10 28.94 -27.72
N THR A 906 -19.52 30.10 -27.21
CA THR A 906 -19.74 31.30 -28.04
C THR A 906 -18.44 31.74 -28.69
N ARG A 907 -17.31 31.68 -27.95
CA ARG A 907 -15.97 31.97 -28.49
C ARG A 907 -15.55 30.96 -29.56
N ALA A 908 -15.80 29.67 -29.36
CA ALA A 908 -15.52 28.65 -30.38
C ALA A 908 -16.37 28.88 -31.66
N SER A 909 -17.65 29.20 -31.53
CA SER A 909 -18.51 29.59 -32.66
C SER A 909 -18.03 30.85 -33.37
N TRP A 910 -17.57 31.85 -32.62
CA TRP A 910 -16.98 33.07 -33.17
C TRP A 910 -15.72 32.78 -34.01
N MET A 911 -14.83 31.92 -33.52
CA MET A 911 -13.66 31.47 -34.28
C MET A 911 -14.07 30.63 -35.51
N ARG A 912 -15.13 29.82 -35.42
CA ARG A 912 -15.67 29.04 -36.54
C ARG A 912 -16.17 29.95 -37.65
N TYR A 913 -16.91 31.01 -37.30
CA TYR A 913 -17.33 32.05 -38.23
C TYR A 913 -16.13 32.65 -38.99
N LYS A 914 -15.04 32.99 -38.27
CA LYS A 914 -13.82 33.52 -38.90
C LYS A 914 -13.17 32.52 -39.86
N ALA A 915 -13.07 31.25 -39.48
CA ALA A 915 -12.52 30.19 -40.32
C ALA A 915 -13.36 29.99 -41.61
N LEU A 916 -14.69 29.91 -41.49
CA LEU A 916 -15.62 29.78 -42.63
C LEU A 916 -15.52 30.97 -43.59
N THR A 917 -15.34 32.17 -43.05
CA THR A 917 -15.16 33.40 -43.84
C THR A 917 -13.86 33.33 -44.65
N ARG A 918 -12.76 32.82 -44.08
CA ARG A 918 -11.48 32.60 -44.80
C ARG A 918 -11.61 31.54 -45.90
N LEU A 919 -12.46 30.53 -45.70
CA LEU A 919 -12.81 29.52 -46.70
C LEU A 919 -13.79 30.00 -47.77
N ARG A 920 -14.27 31.25 -47.68
CA ARG A 920 -15.30 31.82 -48.58
C ARG A 920 -16.63 31.06 -48.53
N GLN A 921 -16.91 30.37 -47.43
CA GLN A 921 -18.18 29.68 -47.17
C GLN A 921 -19.19 30.65 -46.52
N TYR A 922 -19.53 31.72 -47.23
CA TYR A 922 -20.26 32.87 -46.66
C TYR A 922 -21.64 32.52 -46.08
N LYS A 923 -22.37 31.57 -46.68
CA LYS A 923 -23.68 31.13 -46.19
C LYS A 923 -23.59 30.40 -44.84
N ASP A 924 -22.50 29.71 -44.58
CA ASP A 924 -22.28 29.01 -43.33
C ASP A 924 -21.73 29.98 -42.27
N ALA A 925 -20.84 30.88 -42.69
CA ALA A 925 -20.31 31.96 -41.85
C ALA A 925 -21.44 32.87 -41.31
N GLU A 926 -22.38 33.28 -42.15
CA GLU A 926 -23.51 34.13 -41.76
C GLU A 926 -24.44 33.41 -40.75
N ARG A 927 -24.65 32.10 -40.92
CA ARG A 927 -25.42 31.28 -39.99
C ARG A 927 -24.75 31.18 -38.62
N GLU A 928 -23.43 30.91 -38.59
CA GLU A 928 -22.66 30.86 -37.35
C GLU A 928 -22.62 32.22 -36.65
N LEU A 929 -22.40 33.31 -37.40
CA LEU A 929 -22.40 34.67 -36.86
C LEU A 929 -23.74 35.04 -36.22
N THR A 930 -24.86 34.68 -36.87
CA THR A 930 -26.21 34.94 -36.34
C THR A 930 -26.45 34.18 -35.04
N ALA A 931 -26.07 32.90 -34.98
CA ALA A 931 -26.21 32.08 -33.77
C ALA A 931 -25.31 32.57 -32.62
N CYS A 932 -24.08 32.96 -32.95
CA CYS A 932 -23.13 33.57 -32.02
C CYS A 932 -23.69 34.87 -31.43
N PHE A 933 -24.24 35.75 -32.27
CA PHE A 933 -24.82 37.03 -31.83
C PHE A 933 -26.05 36.85 -30.93
N GLN A 934 -26.94 35.91 -31.25
CA GLN A 934 -28.08 35.58 -30.38
C GLN A 934 -27.64 35.12 -28.99
N THR A 935 -26.59 34.30 -28.93
CA THR A 935 -26.03 33.84 -27.66
C THR A 935 -25.34 34.98 -26.90
N TYR A 936 -24.58 35.82 -27.60
CA TYR A 936 -23.95 37.01 -27.03
C TYR A 936 -24.98 37.92 -26.35
N ILE A 937 -26.10 38.24 -27.03
CA ILE A 937 -27.18 39.05 -26.44
C ILE A 937 -27.69 38.39 -25.17
N LYS A 938 -27.99 37.08 -25.21
CA LYS A 938 -28.50 36.34 -24.06
C LYS A 938 -27.55 36.43 -22.86
N LEU A 939 -26.25 36.18 -23.07
CA LEU A 939 -25.23 36.19 -22.02
C LEU A 939 -24.99 37.61 -21.46
N ARG A 940 -25.00 38.63 -22.32
CA ARG A 940 -24.83 40.03 -21.89
C ARG A 940 -26.04 40.54 -21.13
N SER A 941 -27.25 40.22 -21.58
CA SER A 941 -28.49 40.63 -20.89
C SER A 941 -28.66 40.03 -19.50
N SER A 942 -28.00 38.89 -19.20
CA SER A 942 -28.02 38.27 -17.87
C SER A 942 -26.95 38.77 -16.90
N ARG A 943 -25.99 39.60 -17.35
CA ARG A 943 -24.97 40.18 -16.47
C ARG A 943 -25.44 41.52 -15.92
N GLU A 944 -25.75 41.56 -14.63
CA GLU A 944 -26.20 42.79 -13.94
C GLU A 944 -25.11 43.88 -13.85
N ASP A 945 -23.83 43.54 -14.10
CA ASP A 945 -22.66 44.34 -13.71
C ASP A 945 -21.86 44.97 -14.89
N SER A 946 -22.47 45.15 -16.06
CA SER A 946 -21.74 45.54 -17.28
C SER A 946 -21.96 47.00 -17.68
N LEU A 947 -20.94 47.84 -17.49
CA LEU A 947 -20.83 49.22 -18.03
C LEU A 947 -20.66 49.26 -19.57
N LEU A 948 -20.55 48.11 -20.25
CA LEU A 948 -20.34 48.01 -21.69
C LEU A 948 -21.67 47.94 -22.46
N GLU A 949 -21.81 48.75 -23.52
CA GLU A 949 -23.01 48.80 -24.37
C GLU A 949 -23.19 47.48 -25.16
N ILE A 950 -24.37 46.87 -25.07
CA ILE A 950 -24.73 45.67 -25.85
C ILE A 950 -24.80 46.03 -27.33
N LYS A 951 -24.02 45.32 -28.16
CA LYS A 951 -24.04 45.51 -29.62
C LYS A 951 -25.43 45.21 -30.20
N LYS A 952 -25.86 46.03 -31.17
CA LYS A 952 -27.20 45.96 -31.77
C LYS A 952 -27.26 45.11 -33.03
N ARG A 953 -26.12 44.86 -33.69
CA ARG A 953 -26.05 44.08 -34.93
C ARG A 953 -24.89 43.08 -34.89
N PRO A 954 -25.01 41.92 -35.56
CA PRO A 954 -23.94 40.90 -35.58
C PRO A 954 -22.62 41.43 -36.12
N GLU A 955 -22.65 42.31 -37.13
CA GLU A 955 -21.45 42.89 -37.75
C GLU A 955 -20.68 43.87 -36.84
N ASP A 956 -21.27 44.30 -35.72
CA ASP A 956 -20.65 45.21 -34.76
C ASP A 956 -19.84 44.47 -33.67
N LEU A 957 -19.86 43.14 -33.65
CA LEU A 957 -19.06 42.32 -32.71
C LEU A 957 -17.58 42.32 -33.11
N ASP A 958 -16.71 42.45 -32.10
CA ASP A 958 -15.27 42.20 -32.22
C ASP A 958 -14.77 41.12 -31.24
N ASP A 959 -13.47 40.80 -31.30
CA ASP A 959 -12.87 39.77 -30.42
C ASP A 959 -13.00 40.11 -28.94
N ARG A 960 -12.95 41.39 -28.56
CA ARG A 960 -13.04 41.82 -27.16
C ARG A 960 -14.44 41.60 -26.62
N ASP A 961 -15.46 41.86 -27.43
CA ASP A 961 -16.85 41.63 -27.04
C ASP A 961 -17.10 40.18 -26.60
N ILE A 962 -16.42 39.23 -27.27
CA ILE A 962 -16.50 37.79 -27.04
C ILE A 962 -15.57 37.35 -25.91
N ASP A 963 -14.31 37.80 -25.90
CA ASP A 963 -13.33 37.44 -24.85
C ASP A 963 -13.75 37.97 -23.47
N ASP A 964 -14.53 39.04 -23.39
CA ASP A 964 -15.10 39.54 -22.14
C ASP A 964 -16.18 38.64 -21.53
N LEU A 965 -16.75 37.71 -22.30
CA LEU A 965 -17.76 36.77 -21.81
C LEU A 965 -17.12 35.60 -21.05
N ILE A 966 -15.90 35.21 -21.41
CA ILE A 966 -15.24 34.03 -20.86
C ILE A 966 -14.44 34.34 -19.61
N VAL A 967 -14.16 33.31 -18.82
CA VAL A 967 -13.32 33.42 -17.63
C VAL A 967 -11.86 33.71 -17.99
N PHE A 968 -11.14 34.42 -17.11
CA PHE A 968 -9.81 34.96 -17.39
C PHE A 968 -8.74 33.91 -17.70
N TRP A 969 -8.86 32.66 -17.21
CA TRP A 969 -7.92 31.59 -17.54
C TRP A 969 -8.27 30.81 -18.82
N SER A 970 -9.48 31.01 -19.36
CA SER A 970 -9.87 30.53 -20.69
C SER A 970 -9.48 31.53 -21.77
N LYS A 971 -9.18 32.79 -21.40
CA LYS A 971 -8.68 33.81 -22.32
C LYS A 971 -7.41 33.37 -22.98
#